data_AF-A0A5B7C9A2-F1
#
_entry.id   AF-A0A5B7C9A2-F1
#
_cell.length_a   1.000
_cell.length_b   1.000
_cell.length_c   1.000
_cell.angle_alpha   90.00
_cell.angle_beta   90.00
_cell.angle_gamma   90.00
#
_symmetry.space_group_name_H-M   'P 1'
#
loop_
_entity.id
_entity.type
_entity.pdbx_description
1 polymer ?
#
loop_
_entity_poly.entity_id
_entity_poly.type
_entity_poly.pdbx_seq_one_letter_code
_entity_poly.pdbx_strand_id
1 'polypeptide(L)'
;MSWGLGWKRPSEIFHLTLNYGTDKTVDDRSPRSSTSSSPLSPSSSSQDLGFKIDLDWTAGDDEDQVALRLQSQLMVALPLPQDTVVLELKPSEEEDGNVGVDMKVVKRKEPLRAVTMSKAGGSSQQSDGIGVLTRLLRSNLATPAASVVGDGVVGYADHWKNITLLSLCGCGLSVLPVELTQLQLLEKLYLDNNKLSLLPSELGELKNLKVLRVDYNMLISVPVELRQCVGLVELSLEHNKLVRPLLDFRAMAELRVLRLFGNPLEFLPEILPLQELRHLSLANIRIVADENLRSVNVQIEMENSSYFGAARHKMSAFFSLIFRFSSCHHPLLASALAKIMQDQGNCVVVGKDENAVRQLISMISSDNRHVVEQACSALSSLASDVSVAMQLMKSDIMQPIEKVLKSFDQEEIISVLQVVVILAFASDTVAQKMLTKDVLKSLKLLCAHKNPEVQRLALLAVGNLAFCLENRSTLVTSESLRELLMRLTIASEPRVNKAAARVLAILGENENLRRAIRGRQVAKQGLRILSMDGGGMKGMATVQILKEIEKGTGKQIHEMFDLICGTSTGGMLAVALGIKLMSLEECEETYKKLGKLVFAEPVLKDNEAASWIEKLDQLYKSSSQSFRVVVHGSKHNADQFERLLKELCDDEDGDLLIESAVKSIPKVFVVSTLVS
;
A
#
# COMPACT_ATOMS: atom_id res chain seq x y z
N MET A 1 14.40 49.42 -50.53
CA MET A 1 15.71 48.80 -50.19
C MET A 1 15.46 47.71 -49.16
N SER A 2 15.57 46.46 -49.58
CA SER A 2 15.46 45.28 -48.73
C SER A 2 16.72 45.12 -47.87
N TRP A 3 16.57 45.03 -46.56
CA TRP A 3 17.62 44.52 -45.69
C TRP A 3 17.31 43.06 -45.40
N GLY A 4 17.92 42.18 -46.20
CA GLY A 4 17.99 40.75 -45.92
C GLY A 4 19.08 40.48 -44.91
N LEU A 5 18.70 40.25 -43.65
CA LEU A 5 19.52 39.57 -42.65
C LEU A 5 18.97 38.16 -42.51
N GLY A 6 19.53 37.25 -43.30
CA GLY A 6 19.23 35.82 -43.25
C GLY A 6 19.77 35.22 -41.96
N TRP A 7 18.95 35.24 -40.91
CA TRP A 7 19.09 34.28 -39.82
C TRP A 7 18.73 32.91 -40.41
N LYS A 8 19.73 32.10 -40.80
CA LYS A 8 19.50 30.69 -41.09
C LYS A 8 18.85 30.10 -39.84
N ARG A 9 17.57 29.74 -39.92
CA ARG A 9 16.91 28.94 -38.89
C ARG A 9 17.78 27.69 -38.68
N PRO A 10 18.01 27.23 -37.44
CA PRO A 10 18.73 26.00 -37.20
C PRO A 10 18.02 24.90 -37.99
N SER A 11 18.71 24.35 -38.98
CA SER A 11 18.22 23.26 -39.81
C SER A 11 17.93 22.08 -38.90
N GLU A 12 16.75 21.49 -39.00
CA GLU A 12 16.45 20.28 -38.24
C GLU A 12 17.26 19.15 -38.86
N ILE A 13 18.04 18.43 -38.06
CA ILE A 13 18.91 17.35 -38.53
C ILE A 13 18.42 16.04 -37.92
N PHE A 14 18.17 15.05 -38.76
CA PHE A 14 17.93 13.68 -38.34
C PHE A 14 19.24 12.92 -38.31
N HIS A 15 19.43 12.16 -37.23
CA HIS A 15 20.56 11.26 -37.03
C HIS A 15 20.04 9.83 -37.00
N LEU A 16 20.57 8.97 -37.87
CA LEU A 16 20.26 7.55 -37.97
C LEU A 16 21.52 6.73 -37.67
N THR A 17 21.46 5.97 -36.59
CA THR A 17 22.50 5.05 -36.15
C THR A 17 22.09 3.61 -36.45
N LEU A 18 22.98 2.85 -37.09
CA LEU A 18 22.84 1.43 -37.38
C LEU A 18 23.93 0.64 -36.65
N ASN A 19 23.55 -0.26 -35.76
CA ASN A 19 24.49 -1.09 -34.98
C ASN A 19 24.44 -2.56 -35.41
N TYR A 20 25.61 -3.09 -35.76
CA TYR A 20 25.84 -4.46 -36.20
C TYR A 20 26.59 -5.23 -35.11
N GLY A 21 26.32 -6.52 -34.96
CA GLY A 21 27.02 -7.38 -33.99
C GLY A 21 26.11 -7.96 -32.91
N THR A 22 26.64 -8.17 -31.70
CA THR A 22 25.90 -8.81 -30.58
C THR A 22 25.24 -7.79 -29.64
N ASP A 23 24.08 -8.16 -29.09
CA ASP A 23 23.10 -7.31 -28.37
C ASP A 23 23.56 -6.66 -27.05
N LYS A 24 24.86 -6.60 -26.75
CA LYS A 24 25.34 -6.33 -25.37
C LYS A 24 25.55 -4.87 -24.96
N THR A 25 25.25 -3.85 -25.77
CA THR A 25 25.62 -2.47 -25.42
C THR A 25 24.61 -1.37 -25.76
N VAL A 26 23.32 -1.57 -25.45
CA VAL A 26 22.36 -0.45 -25.39
C VAL A 26 21.46 -0.60 -24.16
N ASP A 27 22.05 -0.54 -22.95
CA ASP A 27 21.29 -0.35 -21.70
C ASP A 27 21.58 1.06 -21.14
N ASP A 28 20.48 1.72 -20.74
CA ASP A 28 20.34 2.90 -19.89
C ASP A 28 21.28 4.09 -20.10
N ARG A 29 20.89 5.00 -21.02
CA ARG A 29 21.16 6.44 -20.84
C ARG A 29 19.89 7.25 -20.99
N SER A 30 19.21 7.46 -19.86
CA SER A 30 18.36 8.63 -19.69
C SER A 30 19.22 9.91 -19.70
N PRO A 31 18.73 11.04 -20.24
CA PRO A 31 19.52 12.27 -20.29
C PRO A 31 19.59 12.89 -18.89
N ARG A 32 20.69 12.69 -18.17
CA ARG A 32 21.02 13.49 -16.97
C ARG A 32 21.93 14.64 -17.34
N SER A 33 21.58 15.80 -16.78
CA SER A 33 22.21 17.11 -16.89
C SER A 33 23.72 17.11 -16.61
N SER A 34 24.41 17.95 -17.38
CA SER A 34 25.84 18.32 -17.34
C SER A 34 26.48 18.46 -15.96
N THR A 35 27.67 17.89 -15.76
CA THR A 35 28.96 18.62 -15.58
C THR A 35 30.10 17.70 -15.11
N SER A 36 31.32 18.11 -15.46
CA SER A 36 32.65 17.70 -14.99
C SER A 36 33.39 16.60 -15.77
N SER A 37 34.51 17.06 -16.31
CA SER A 37 35.57 16.38 -17.05
C SER A 37 36.63 15.82 -16.11
N SER A 38 37.12 14.60 -16.37
CA SER A 38 38.52 14.19 -16.17
C SER A 38 38.79 12.81 -16.83
N PRO A 39 40.01 12.56 -17.36
CA PRO A 39 40.30 11.37 -18.16
C PRO A 39 40.83 10.21 -17.31
N LEU A 40 40.39 8.98 -17.59
CA LEU A 40 40.97 7.75 -17.08
C LEU A 40 41.42 6.85 -18.23
N SER A 41 42.66 6.38 -18.11
CA SER A 41 43.47 5.55 -18.99
C SER A 41 42.90 4.14 -19.24
N PRO A 42 43.34 3.45 -20.32
CA PRO A 42 42.65 2.29 -20.88
C PRO A 42 42.97 1.01 -20.10
N SER A 43 41.95 0.22 -19.78
CA SER A 43 42.13 -1.15 -19.29
C SER A 43 41.51 -2.15 -20.28
N SER A 44 42.36 -3.06 -20.73
CA SER A 44 42.13 -4.39 -21.30
C SER A 44 40.86 -4.60 -22.16
N SER A 45 41.11 -4.65 -23.46
CA SER A 45 40.28 -5.13 -24.56
C SER A 45 39.51 -6.44 -24.28
N SER A 46 38.19 -6.35 -24.11
CA SER A 46 37.29 -7.32 -24.72
C SER A 46 37.14 -6.94 -26.20
N GLN A 47 37.40 -7.88 -27.11
CA GLN A 47 37.14 -7.67 -28.54
C GLN A 47 35.63 -7.44 -28.73
N ASP A 48 35.23 -6.18 -28.91
CA ASP A 48 33.87 -5.82 -29.29
C ASP A 48 33.61 -6.33 -30.71
N LEU A 49 32.85 -7.42 -30.83
CA LEU A 49 32.34 -7.93 -32.09
C LEU A 49 31.08 -7.13 -32.45
N GLY A 50 31.31 -5.99 -33.10
CA GLY A 50 30.27 -5.12 -33.64
C GLY A 50 30.83 -3.84 -34.28
N PHE A 51 30.10 -3.27 -35.23
CA PHE A 51 30.41 -1.96 -35.81
C PHE A 51 29.17 -1.09 -35.92
N LYS A 52 29.38 0.23 -36.00
CA LYS A 52 28.32 1.25 -36.02
C LYS A 52 28.46 2.14 -37.24
N ILE A 53 27.32 2.45 -37.89
CA ILE A 53 27.23 3.39 -39.00
C ILE A 53 26.28 4.53 -38.60
N ASP A 54 26.73 5.77 -38.71
CA ASP A 54 25.94 6.98 -38.48
C ASP A 54 25.66 7.69 -39.81
N LEU A 55 24.41 8.10 -39.98
CA LEU A 55 23.89 8.73 -41.20
C LEU A 55 23.03 9.93 -40.82
N ASP A 56 23.31 11.09 -41.42
CA ASP A 56 22.61 12.33 -41.11
C ASP A 56 21.94 12.96 -42.35
N TRP A 57 20.80 13.61 -42.15
CA TRP A 57 20.15 14.42 -43.18
C TRP A 57 19.35 15.58 -42.59
N THR A 58 19.11 16.59 -43.41
CA THR A 58 18.37 17.81 -43.04
C THR A 58 16.89 17.70 -43.40
N ALA A 59 16.02 18.21 -42.52
CA ALA A 59 14.59 18.32 -42.81
C ALA A 59 14.35 19.37 -43.90
N GLY A 60 13.70 18.96 -45.00
CA GLY A 60 13.37 19.82 -46.15
C GLY A 60 14.02 19.41 -47.46
N ASP A 61 14.99 18.49 -47.42
CA ASP A 61 15.53 17.87 -48.63
C ASP A 61 14.54 16.85 -49.22
N ASP A 62 14.62 16.62 -50.53
CA ASP A 62 13.78 15.63 -51.22
C ASP A 62 14.04 14.22 -50.67
N GLU A 63 12.99 13.59 -50.13
CA GLU A 63 13.11 12.32 -49.41
C GLU A 63 13.66 11.19 -50.29
N ASP A 64 13.37 11.20 -51.59
CA ASP A 64 13.85 10.22 -52.55
C ASP A 64 15.35 10.38 -52.80
N GLN A 65 15.82 11.61 -53.05
CA GLN A 65 17.25 11.91 -53.20
C GLN A 65 18.04 11.62 -51.93
N VAL A 66 17.50 11.96 -50.76
CA VAL A 66 18.14 11.66 -49.48
C VAL A 66 18.24 10.16 -49.25
N ALA A 67 17.16 9.40 -49.47
CA ALA A 67 17.18 7.95 -49.31
C ALA A 67 18.23 7.29 -50.22
N LEU A 68 18.32 7.70 -51.49
CA LEU A 68 19.35 7.22 -52.45
C LEU A 68 20.78 7.57 -51.99
N ARG A 69 20.99 8.80 -51.48
CA ARG A 69 22.28 9.23 -50.95
C ARG A 69 22.69 8.40 -49.73
N LEU A 70 21.78 8.23 -48.77
CA LEU A 70 22.03 7.46 -47.55
C LEU A 70 22.24 5.98 -47.86
N GLN A 71 21.49 5.42 -48.82
CA GLN A 71 21.71 4.06 -49.32
C GLN A 71 23.13 3.90 -49.89
N SER A 72 23.58 4.87 -50.70
CA SER A 72 24.93 4.86 -51.27
C SER A 72 26.02 4.95 -50.19
N GLN A 73 25.83 5.81 -49.19
CA GLN A 73 26.73 5.92 -48.04
C GLN A 73 26.78 4.62 -47.23
N LEU A 74 25.63 3.99 -47.01
CA LEU A 74 25.52 2.70 -46.32
C LEU A 74 26.28 1.61 -47.08
N MET A 75 26.13 1.54 -48.41
CA MET A 75 26.84 0.56 -49.23
C MET A 75 28.37 0.72 -49.17
N VAL A 76 28.87 1.95 -49.06
CA VAL A 76 30.31 2.23 -48.91
C VAL A 76 30.80 1.93 -47.49
N ALA A 77 29.98 2.21 -46.48
CA ALA A 77 30.35 2.04 -45.08
C ALA A 77 30.28 0.57 -44.60
N LEU A 78 29.53 -0.29 -45.30
CA LEU A 78 29.40 -1.70 -44.94
C LEU A 78 30.71 -2.48 -45.18
N PRO A 79 31.26 -3.15 -44.16
CA PRO A 79 32.44 -4.00 -44.31
C PRO A 79 32.24 -5.12 -45.35
N LEU A 80 33.35 -5.53 -45.95
CA LEU A 80 33.38 -6.73 -46.80
C LEU A 80 32.99 -7.96 -45.97
N PRO A 81 32.20 -8.90 -46.53
CA PRO A 81 31.87 -10.15 -45.85
C PRO A 81 33.13 -10.89 -45.40
N GLN A 82 33.19 -11.31 -44.15
CA GLN A 82 34.32 -12.08 -43.63
C GLN A 82 34.06 -13.58 -43.81
N ASP A 83 35.13 -14.33 -44.06
CA ASP A 83 35.09 -15.79 -44.14
C ASP A 83 34.86 -16.35 -42.73
N THR A 84 33.65 -16.85 -42.48
CA THR A 84 33.27 -17.44 -41.20
C THR A 84 33.16 -18.95 -41.37
N VAL A 85 33.85 -19.71 -40.51
CA VAL A 85 33.71 -21.16 -40.48
C VAL A 85 32.40 -21.52 -39.77
N VAL A 86 31.51 -22.20 -40.47
CA VAL A 86 30.30 -22.83 -39.91
C VAL A 86 30.57 -24.32 -39.74
N LEU A 87 30.37 -24.83 -38.52
CA LEU A 87 30.47 -26.24 -38.17
C LEU A 87 29.04 -26.78 -38.00
N GLU A 88 28.59 -27.62 -38.94
CA GLU A 88 27.33 -28.35 -38.82
C GLU A 88 27.62 -29.76 -38.27
N LEU A 89 27.07 -30.05 -37.08
CA LEU A 89 27.15 -31.38 -36.49
C LEU A 89 26.04 -32.26 -37.08
N LYS A 90 26.40 -33.30 -37.82
CA LYS A 90 25.47 -34.32 -38.32
C LYS A 90 25.56 -35.56 -37.42
N PRO A 91 24.42 -36.11 -36.97
CA PRO A 91 24.42 -37.40 -36.33
C PRO A 91 24.89 -38.46 -37.34
N SER A 92 25.86 -39.29 -36.94
CA SER A 92 26.28 -40.46 -37.72
C SER A 92 25.15 -41.49 -37.76
N GLU A 93 24.87 -42.08 -38.92
CA GLU A 93 23.89 -43.16 -39.07
C GLU A 93 24.42 -44.53 -38.57
N GLU A 94 25.68 -44.61 -38.15
CA GLU A 94 26.28 -45.82 -37.57
C GLU A 94 26.26 -45.76 -36.03
N GLU A 95 25.90 -46.87 -35.37
CA GLU A 95 25.73 -47.04 -33.91
C GLU A 95 27.00 -46.83 -33.04
N ASP A 96 28.09 -46.34 -33.62
CA ASP A 96 29.24 -45.86 -32.86
C ASP A 96 29.08 -44.35 -32.66
N GLY A 97 29.01 -43.89 -31.40
CA GLY A 97 28.70 -42.51 -30.97
C GLY A 97 29.61 -41.37 -31.43
N ASN A 98 30.09 -41.40 -32.68
CA ASN A 98 30.83 -40.36 -33.35
C ASN A 98 29.88 -39.34 -33.99
N VAL A 99 30.12 -38.06 -33.71
CA VAL A 99 29.41 -36.95 -34.35
C VAL A 99 30.20 -36.52 -35.58
N GLY A 100 29.59 -36.59 -36.76
CA GLY A 100 30.19 -36.08 -37.98
C GLY A 100 30.17 -34.56 -37.97
N VAL A 101 31.31 -33.91 -38.21
CA VAL A 101 31.41 -32.45 -38.27
C VAL A 101 31.62 -32.02 -39.72
N ASP A 102 30.61 -31.37 -40.31
CA ASP A 102 30.67 -30.76 -41.64
C ASP A 102 31.12 -29.31 -41.49
N MET A 103 32.34 -29.01 -41.90
CA MET A 103 32.96 -27.68 -41.77
C MET A 103 32.90 -26.95 -43.12
N LYS A 104 32.16 -25.84 -43.17
CA LYS A 104 32.02 -25.01 -44.37
C LYS A 104 32.44 -23.58 -44.08
N VAL A 105 33.26 -23.00 -44.96
CA VAL A 105 33.58 -21.58 -44.90
C VAL A 105 32.48 -20.80 -45.62
N VAL A 106 31.73 -19.99 -44.88
CA VAL A 106 30.63 -19.17 -45.38
C VAL A 106 30.99 -17.71 -45.19
N LYS A 107 30.87 -16.92 -46.26
CA LYS A 107 30.98 -15.45 -46.16
C LYS A 107 29.76 -14.91 -45.44
N ARG A 108 29.93 -14.44 -44.20
CA ARG A 108 28.86 -13.80 -43.42
C ARG A 108 29.21 -12.35 -43.12
N LYS A 109 28.18 -11.50 -43.15
CA LYS A 109 28.23 -10.16 -42.55
C LYS A 109 27.61 -10.22 -41.17
N GLU A 110 28.09 -9.42 -40.23
CA GLU A 110 27.40 -9.25 -38.96
C GLU A 110 25.98 -8.69 -39.23
N PRO A 111 24.95 -9.26 -38.59
CA PRO A 111 23.57 -8.81 -38.81
C PRO A 111 23.35 -7.43 -38.18
N LEU A 112 22.52 -6.61 -38.82
CA LEU A 112 21.98 -5.39 -38.22
C LEU A 112 21.06 -5.78 -37.06
N ARG A 113 21.35 -5.32 -35.84
CA ARG A 113 20.55 -5.63 -34.65
C ARG A 113 19.77 -4.43 -34.13
N ALA A 114 20.38 -3.25 -34.11
CA ALA A 114 19.72 -2.07 -33.57
C ALA A 114 19.74 -0.91 -34.57
N VAL A 115 18.58 -0.26 -34.71
CA VAL A 115 18.38 0.96 -35.50
C VAL A 115 17.85 2.04 -34.57
N THR A 116 18.51 3.20 -34.56
CA THR A 116 18.10 4.35 -33.75
C THR A 116 18.03 5.59 -34.63
N MET A 117 16.87 6.23 -34.66
CA MET A 117 16.65 7.50 -35.33
C MET A 117 16.29 8.55 -34.29
N SER A 118 16.91 9.72 -34.36
CA SER A 118 16.59 10.86 -33.50
C SER A 118 16.65 12.18 -34.26
N LYS A 119 15.87 13.15 -33.83
CA LYS A 119 15.81 14.49 -34.43
C LYS A 119 16.50 15.50 -33.51
N ALA A 120 17.44 16.26 -34.06
CA ALA A 120 18.13 17.34 -33.37
C ALA A 120 17.72 18.71 -33.94
N GLY A 121 17.17 19.59 -33.08
CA GLY A 121 16.85 20.98 -33.39
C GLY A 121 15.45 21.22 -33.99
N GLY A 122 14.85 22.37 -33.63
CA GLY A 122 13.64 22.97 -34.26
C GLY A 122 12.28 22.36 -33.86
N SER A 123 11.33 23.23 -33.50
CA SER A 123 9.91 22.89 -33.22
C SER A 123 9.03 22.95 -34.50
N SER A 124 9.66 22.99 -35.69
CA SER A 124 8.94 23.21 -36.95
C SER A 124 8.29 21.93 -37.47
N GLN A 125 7.14 22.10 -38.12
CA GLN A 125 6.22 21.05 -38.57
C GLN A 125 6.60 20.38 -39.91
N GLN A 126 7.81 20.57 -40.46
CA GLN A 126 7.98 20.35 -41.91
C GLN A 126 8.30 18.91 -42.35
N SER A 127 8.86 18.03 -41.51
CA SER A 127 9.02 16.60 -41.83
C SER A 127 9.34 15.82 -40.54
N ASP A 128 8.84 14.59 -40.45
CA ASP A 128 9.10 13.62 -39.36
C ASP A 128 10.17 12.58 -39.72
N GLY A 129 10.82 12.72 -40.90
CA GLY A 129 11.97 11.91 -41.34
C GLY A 129 11.65 10.45 -41.65
N ILE A 130 10.43 10.01 -41.34
CA ILE A 130 10.00 8.62 -41.47
C ILE A 130 9.93 8.18 -42.93
N GLY A 131 9.59 9.09 -43.85
CA GLY A 131 9.55 8.81 -45.29
C GLY A 131 10.90 8.36 -45.84
N VAL A 132 12.01 8.90 -45.32
CA VAL A 132 13.37 8.48 -45.67
C VAL A 132 13.66 7.09 -45.10
N LEU A 133 13.31 6.84 -43.82
CA LEU A 133 13.50 5.54 -43.19
C LEU A 133 12.71 4.43 -43.89
N THR A 134 11.42 4.65 -44.17
CA THR A 134 10.56 3.66 -44.84
C THR A 134 11.07 3.34 -46.24
N ARG A 135 11.60 4.33 -46.98
CA ARG A 135 12.25 4.10 -48.28
C ARG A 135 13.56 3.31 -48.15
N LEU A 136 14.38 3.61 -47.15
CA LEU A 136 15.60 2.84 -46.86
C LEU A 136 15.28 1.39 -46.52
N LEU A 137 14.22 1.15 -45.74
CA LEU A 137 13.76 -0.20 -45.42
C LEU A 137 13.30 -0.96 -46.67
N ARG A 138 12.57 -0.31 -47.59
CA ARG A 138 12.19 -0.88 -48.89
C ARG A 138 13.37 -1.10 -49.84
N SER A 139 14.46 -0.36 -49.67
CA SER A 139 15.60 -0.44 -50.58
C SER A 139 16.38 -1.75 -50.41
N ASN A 140 16.56 -2.48 -51.51
CA ASN A 140 17.38 -3.69 -51.53
C ASN A 140 18.87 -3.31 -51.50
N LEU A 141 19.54 -3.62 -50.39
CA LEU A 141 21.01 -3.55 -50.26
C LEU A 141 21.73 -4.75 -50.91
N ALA A 142 20.99 -5.60 -51.63
CA ALA A 142 21.53 -6.77 -52.31
C ALA A 142 22.42 -6.34 -53.49
N THR A 143 23.55 -7.03 -53.65
CA THR A 143 24.50 -6.88 -54.75
C THR A 143 23.80 -6.89 -56.12
N PRO A 144 24.23 -6.08 -57.10
CA PRO A 144 23.64 -6.02 -58.45
C PRO A 144 23.87 -7.29 -59.31
N ALA A 145 24.17 -8.45 -58.71
CA ALA A 145 24.53 -9.68 -59.41
C ALA A 145 23.51 -10.83 -59.30
N ALA A 146 22.41 -10.66 -58.56
CA ALA A 146 21.41 -11.73 -58.40
C ALA A 146 19.99 -11.19 -58.61
N SER A 147 19.73 -10.66 -59.81
CA SER A 147 18.38 -10.41 -60.30
C SER A 147 18.12 -11.28 -61.52
N VAL A 148 17.79 -12.56 -61.30
CA VAL A 148 16.87 -13.26 -62.19
C VAL A 148 16.02 -14.21 -61.36
N VAL A 149 14.71 -14.02 -61.52
CA VAL A 149 13.58 -14.94 -61.32
C VAL A 149 12.58 -14.47 -60.25
N GLY A 150 11.45 -13.97 -60.75
CA GLY A 150 10.12 -14.47 -60.35
C GLY A 150 9.45 -13.86 -59.12
N ASP A 151 8.41 -13.08 -59.43
CA ASP A 151 7.14 -12.99 -58.69
C ASP A 151 7.07 -12.09 -57.44
N GLY A 152 6.56 -10.87 -57.66
CA GLY A 152 5.27 -10.46 -57.09
C GLY A 152 5.14 -10.18 -55.58
N VAL A 153 6.17 -10.36 -54.74
CA VAL A 153 6.13 -9.95 -53.33
C VAL A 153 7.37 -9.13 -52.99
N VAL A 154 7.18 -7.81 -52.86
CA VAL A 154 8.24 -6.87 -52.47
C VAL A 154 8.50 -7.04 -50.97
N GLY A 155 9.23 -8.10 -50.59
CA GLY A 155 9.76 -8.30 -49.25
C GLY A 155 11.04 -7.49 -49.06
N TYR A 156 11.29 -7.00 -47.83
CA TYR A 156 12.50 -6.25 -47.49
C TYR A 156 13.78 -6.99 -47.86
N ALA A 157 14.83 -6.21 -48.13
CA ALA A 157 16.20 -6.70 -48.21
C ALA A 157 16.53 -7.51 -46.95
N ASP A 158 17.19 -8.66 -47.08
CA ASP A 158 17.57 -9.54 -45.96
C ASP A 158 18.38 -8.82 -44.86
N HIS A 159 18.96 -7.66 -45.18
CA HIS A 159 19.67 -6.79 -44.27
C HIS A 159 18.84 -6.32 -43.06
N TRP A 160 17.60 -5.87 -43.29
CA TRP A 160 16.77 -5.23 -42.26
C TRP A 160 15.94 -6.24 -41.45
N LYS A 161 15.83 -7.49 -41.90
CA LYS A 161 15.00 -8.53 -41.24
C LYS A 161 15.52 -8.97 -39.87
N ASN A 162 16.80 -8.75 -39.58
CA ASN A 162 17.47 -9.22 -38.36
C ASN A 162 17.44 -8.23 -37.18
N ILE A 163 16.76 -7.08 -37.36
CA ILE A 163 16.64 -6.03 -36.34
C ILE A 163 15.87 -6.57 -35.13
N THR A 164 16.47 -6.45 -33.96
CA THR A 164 15.90 -6.78 -32.66
C THR A 164 15.50 -5.53 -31.88
N LEU A 165 16.12 -4.37 -32.15
CA LEU A 165 15.83 -3.09 -31.48
C LEU A 165 15.59 -1.97 -32.50
N LEU A 166 14.45 -1.29 -32.38
CA LEU A 166 14.12 -0.09 -33.13
C LEU A 166 13.75 1.05 -32.17
N SER A 167 14.49 2.15 -32.23
CA SER A 167 14.21 3.36 -31.47
C SER A 167 13.97 4.54 -32.41
N LEU A 168 12.78 5.13 -32.33
CA LEU A 168 12.36 6.32 -33.08
C LEU A 168 11.92 7.44 -32.13
N CYS A 169 12.60 7.57 -30.98
CA CYS A 169 12.21 8.52 -29.94
C CYS A 169 12.46 9.97 -30.40
N GLY A 170 11.55 10.89 -30.07
CA GLY A 170 11.75 12.33 -30.33
C GLY A 170 11.75 12.72 -31.81
N CYS A 171 11.27 11.86 -32.72
CA CYS A 171 11.27 12.13 -34.17
C CYS A 171 10.10 13.02 -34.62
N GLY A 172 9.13 13.27 -33.74
CA GLY A 172 7.94 14.05 -34.03
C GLY A 172 6.92 13.30 -34.90
N LEU A 173 6.96 11.97 -34.89
CA LEU A 173 6.11 11.10 -35.69
C LEU A 173 4.63 11.35 -35.42
N SER A 174 3.83 11.51 -36.48
CA SER A 174 2.37 11.61 -36.38
C SER A 174 1.66 10.27 -36.57
N VAL A 175 2.26 9.39 -37.38
CA VAL A 175 1.77 8.04 -37.68
C VAL A 175 2.95 7.08 -37.66
N LEU A 176 2.76 5.87 -37.13
CA LEU A 176 3.72 4.78 -37.25
C LEU A 176 3.44 4.04 -38.58
N PRO A 177 4.38 3.99 -39.53
CA PRO A 177 4.18 3.31 -40.80
C PRO A 177 4.01 1.80 -40.59
N VAL A 178 3.02 1.22 -41.28
CA VAL A 178 2.67 -0.20 -41.17
C VAL A 178 3.83 -1.09 -41.58
N GLU A 179 4.70 -0.60 -42.46
CA GLU A 179 5.94 -1.25 -42.90
C GLU A 179 6.81 -1.74 -41.74
N LEU A 180 6.88 -1.01 -40.62
CA LEU A 180 7.71 -1.40 -39.48
C LEU A 180 7.21 -2.67 -38.78
N THR A 181 5.94 -3.03 -38.95
CA THR A 181 5.33 -4.22 -38.35
C THR A 181 5.75 -5.52 -39.04
N GLN A 182 6.38 -5.43 -40.21
CA GLN A 182 6.94 -6.58 -40.93
C GLN A 182 8.31 -7.02 -40.40
N LEU A 183 8.89 -6.32 -39.42
CA LEU A 183 10.15 -6.69 -38.75
C LEU A 183 9.92 -7.82 -37.73
N GLN A 184 9.75 -9.05 -38.21
CA GLN A 184 9.31 -10.21 -37.42
C GLN A 184 10.23 -10.58 -36.23
N LEU A 185 11.51 -10.18 -36.25
CA LEU A 185 12.48 -10.45 -35.18
C LEU A 185 12.61 -9.30 -34.15
N LEU A 186 11.78 -8.26 -34.27
CA LEU A 186 11.83 -7.11 -33.38
C LEU A 186 11.43 -7.50 -31.95
N GLU A 187 12.33 -7.25 -31.00
CA GLU A 187 12.10 -7.51 -29.57
C GLU A 187 11.83 -6.22 -28.78
N LYS A 188 12.42 -5.08 -29.19
CA LYS A 188 12.32 -3.80 -28.48
C LYS A 188 11.93 -2.68 -29.44
N LEU A 189 10.81 -2.02 -29.15
CA LEU A 189 10.32 -0.87 -29.91
C LEU A 189 10.13 0.34 -28.99
N TYR A 190 10.88 1.41 -29.25
CA TYR A 190 10.83 2.66 -28.51
C TYR A 190 10.32 3.81 -29.40
N LEU A 191 9.18 4.41 -29.01
CA LEU A 191 8.46 5.45 -29.74
C LEU A 191 8.19 6.68 -28.86
N ASP A 192 8.96 6.86 -27.80
CA ASP A 192 8.74 7.90 -26.79
C ASP A 192 8.90 9.31 -27.38
N ASN A 193 8.17 10.29 -26.82
CA ASN A 193 8.24 11.70 -27.20
C ASN A 193 7.92 11.96 -28.69
N ASN A 194 6.86 11.34 -29.20
CA ASN A 194 6.34 11.59 -30.53
C ASN A 194 4.95 12.26 -30.47
N LYS A 195 4.26 12.35 -31.60
CA LYS A 195 2.91 12.93 -31.72
C LYS A 195 1.91 11.89 -32.22
N LEU A 196 2.15 10.61 -31.92
CA LEU A 196 1.31 9.51 -32.39
C LEU A 196 -0.08 9.62 -31.77
N SER A 197 -1.10 9.61 -32.61
CA SER A 197 -2.51 9.57 -32.19
C SER A 197 -3.08 8.16 -32.15
N LEU A 198 -2.53 7.26 -32.97
CA LEU A 198 -2.92 5.87 -33.13
C LEU A 198 -1.69 4.98 -33.36
N LEU A 199 -1.78 3.72 -32.98
CA LEU A 199 -0.86 2.66 -33.37
C LEU A 199 -1.55 1.74 -34.40
N PRO A 200 -0.83 1.23 -35.43
CA PRO A 200 -1.39 0.34 -36.44
C PRO A 200 -1.81 -1.00 -35.83
N SER A 201 -2.90 -1.59 -36.35
CA SER A 201 -3.39 -2.92 -35.93
C SER A 201 -2.37 -4.03 -36.16
N GLU A 202 -1.58 -3.89 -37.21
CA GLU A 202 -0.53 -4.82 -37.65
C GLU A 202 0.61 -4.92 -36.62
N LEU A 203 0.67 -4.01 -35.63
CA LEU A 203 1.61 -4.13 -34.52
C LEU A 203 1.45 -5.47 -33.76
N GLY A 204 0.25 -6.06 -33.79
CA GLY A 204 0.00 -7.40 -33.24
C GLY A 204 0.79 -8.53 -33.93
N GLU A 205 1.26 -8.33 -35.16
CA GLU A 205 2.04 -9.32 -35.90
C GLU A 205 3.46 -9.52 -35.33
N LEU A 206 3.96 -8.57 -34.53
CA LEU A 206 5.29 -8.62 -33.92
C LEU A 206 5.32 -9.58 -32.71
N LYS A 207 5.24 -10.88 -32.98
CA LYS A 207 5.15 -11.93 -31.95
C LYS A 207 6.36 -12.03 -31.01
N ASN A 208 7.52 -11.54 -31.45
CA ASN A 208 8.76 -11.55 -30.67
C ASN A 208 8.95 -10.28 -29.82
N LEU A 209 8.00 -9.33 -29.88
CA LEU A 209 8.10 -8.07 -29.17
C LEU A 209 8.01 -8.29 -27.65
N LYS A 210 9.09 -7.92 -26.94
CA LYS A 210 9.22 -7.99 -25.47
C LYS A 210 9.02 -6.64 -24.81
N VAL A 211 9.42 -5.55 -25.46
CA VAL A 211 9.35 -4.19 -24.89
C VAL A 211 8.71 -3.25 -25.90
N LEU A 212 7.64 -2.58 -25.49
CA LEU A 212 7.00 -1.49 -26.22
C LEU A 212 6.90 -0.26 -25.32
N ARG A 213 7.60 0.82 -25.68
CA ARG A 213 7.44 2.14 -25.03
C ARG A 213 6.92 3.17 -26.01
N VAL A 214 5.84 3.84 -25.62
CA VAL A 214 5.17 4.88 -26.41
C VAL A 214 4.80 6.05 -25.49
N ASP A 215 5.70 6.41 -24.59
CA ASP A 215 5.47 7.44 -23.59
C ASP A 215 5.45 8.84 -24.24
N TYR A 216 4.76 9.79 -23.63
CA TYR A 216 4.66 11.19 -24.11
C TYR A 216 4.21 11.28 -25.58
N ASN A 217 3.06 10.68 -25.87
CA ASN A 217 2.39 10.73 -27.17
C ASN A 217 0.95 11.25 -27.01
N MET A 218 0.13 11.17 -28.05
CA MET A 218 -1.26 11.64 -28.06
C MET A 218 -2.26 10.50 -28.28
N LEU A 219 -1.91 9.28 -27.86
CA LEU A 219 -2.73 8.09 -28.08
C LEU A 219 -4.06 8.20 -27.33
N ILE A 220 -5.17 7.99 -28.04
CA ILE A 220 -6.52 7.96 -27.47
C ILE A 220 -6.95 6.51 -27.16
N SER A 221 -6.42 5.55 -27.91
CA SER A 221 -6.63 4.11 -27.75
C SER A 221 -5.38 3.32 -28.15
N VAL A 222 -5.39 2.03 -27.82
CA VAL A 222 -4.38 1.04 -28.22
C VAL A 222 -5.09 -0.02 -29.08
N PRO A 223 -4.49 -0.51 -30.18
CA PRO A 223 -5.10 -1.54 -31.03
C PRO A 223 -5.35 -2.84 -30.25
N VAL A 224 -6.50 -3.47 -30.49
CA VAL A 224 -6.89 -4.72 -29.80
C VAL A 224 -5.95 -5.87 -30.19
N GLU A 225 -5.37 -5.80 -31.37
CA GLU A 225 -4.40 -6.73 -31.93
C GLU A 225 -3.11 -6.80 -31.12
N LEU A 226 -2.79 -5.80 -30.28
CA LEU A 226 -1.61 -5.84 -29.39
C LEU A 226 -1.64 -7.07 -28.46
N ARG A 227 -2.82 -7.64 -28.18
CA ARG A 227 -2.98 -8.92 -27.46
C ARG A 227 -2.26 -10.11 -28.12
N GLN A 228 -1.91 -10.02 -29.40
CA GLN A 228 -1.19 -11.05 -30.14
C GLN A 228 0.31 -11.06 -29.84
N CYS A 229 0.85 -9.99 -29.24
CA CYS A 229 2.23 -9.91 -28.73
C CYS A 229 2.33 -10.67 -27.40
N VAL A 230 2.24 -12.00 -27.46
CA VAL A 230 2.18 -12.88 -26.27
C VAL A 230 3.45 -12.85 -25.42
N GLY A 231 4.61 -12.52 -26.01
CA GLY A 231 5.91 -12.39 -25.33
C GLY A 231 6.21 -11.01 -24.76
N LEU A 232 5.21 -10.11 -24.70
CA LEU A 232 5.41 -8.75 -24.21
C LEU A 232 5.64 -8.75 -22.70
N VAL A 233 6.79 -8.26 -22.26
CA VAL A 233 7.22 -8.16 -20.86
C VAL A 233 7.03 -6.75 -20.30
N GLU A 234 7.23 -5.73 -21.13
CA GLU A 234 7.09 -4.32 -20.75
C GLU A 234 6.23 -3.55 -21.76
N LEU A 235 5.16 -2.92 -21.26
CA LEU A 235 4.29 -1.99 -21.97
C LEU A 235 4.26 -0.64 -21.25
N SER A 236 4.82 0.39 -21.88
CA SER A 236 4.84 1.77 -21.37
C SER A 236 4.02 2.68 -22.27
N LEU A 237 2.99 3.30 -21.71
CA LEU A 237 2.06 4.20 -22.39
C LEU A 237 1.85 5.49 -21.57
N GLU A 238 2.86 5.91 -20.80
CA GLU A 238 2.76 7.07 -19.91
C GLU A 238 2.51 8.37 -20.70
N HIS A 239 1.81 9.33 -20.08
CA HIS A 239 1.55 10.65 -20.65
C HIS A 239 0.91 10.63 -22.04
N ASN A 240 -0.13 9.81 -22.21
CA ASN A 240 -0.99 9.78 -23.39
C ASN A 240 -2.39 10.35 -23.08
N LYS A 241 -3.37 10.14 -23.97
CA LYS A 241 -4.78 10.56 -23.81
C LYS A 241 -5.73 9.36 -23.68
N LEU A 242 -5.24 8.26 -23.10
CA LEU A 242 -6.01 7.03 -22.94
C LEU A 242 -7.12 7.24 -21.90
N VAL A 243 -8.37 7.02 -22.32
CA VAL A 243 -9.54 7.05 -21.43
C VAL A 243 -10.01 5.64 -21.08
N ARG A 244 -10.01 4.75 -22.08
CA ARG A 244 -10.36 3.32 -21.96
C ARG A 244 -9.40 2.48 -22.80
N PRO A 245 -8.29 1.97 -22.24
CA PRO A 245 -7.44 1.02 -22.95
C PRO A 245 -8.21 -0.30 -23.10
N LEU A 246 -8.84 -0.51 -24.25
CA LEU A 246 -9.56 -1.75 -24.58
C LEU A 246 -8.55 -2.85 -24.93
N LEU A 247 -7.80 -3.32 -23.93
CA LEU A 247 -6.80 -4.35 -24.10
C LEU A 247 -7.16 -5.57 -23.27
N ASP A 248 -7.27 -6.72 -23.93
CA ASP A 248 -7.45 -8.02 -23.30
C ASP A 248 -6.07 -8.61 -22.97
N PHE A 249 -5.75 -8.64 -21.68
CA PHE A 249 -4.47 -9.13 -21.17
C PHE A 249 -4.39 -10.65 -21.00
N ARG A 250 -5.46 -11.41 -21.29
CA ARG A 250 -5.49 -12.87 -21.07
C ARG A 250 -4.37 -13.61 -21.80
N ALA A 251 -3.95 -13.12 -22.97
CA ALA A 251 -2.89 -13.72 -23.78
C ALA A 251 -1.47 -13.19 -23.46
N MET A 252 -1.35 -12.14 -22.64
CA MET A 252 -0.08 -11.48 -22.31
C MET A 252 0.41 -11.90 -20.92
N ALA A 253 0.56 -13.20 -20.70
CA ALA A 253 0.90 -13.77 -19.39
C ALA A 253 2.31 -13.37 -18.89
N GLU A 254 3.22 -13.00 -19.80
CA GLU A 254 4.60 -12.62 -19.47
C GLU A 254 4.77 -11.14 -19.07
N LEU A 255 3.70 -10.34 -19.10
CA LEU A 255 3.77 -8.91 -18.84
C LEU A 255 4.10 -8.63 -17.37
N ARG A 256 5.28 -8.06 -17.13
CA ARG A 256 5.80 -7.70 -15.80
C ARG A 256 5.67 -6.23 -15.49
N VAL A 257 5.70 -5.39 -16.52
CA VAL A 257 5.71 -3.93 -16.41
C VAL A 257 4.58 -3.34 -17.25
N LEU A 258 3.63 -2.68 -16.59
CA LEU A 258 2.56 -1.92 -17.25
C LEU A 258 2.58 -0.48 -16.72
N ARG A 259 2.93 0.47 -17.58
CA ARG A 259 2.96 1.88 -17.21
C ARG A 259 1.89 2.68 -17.93
N LEU A 260 0.99 3.30 -17.17
CA LEU A 260 -0.17 4.08 -17.64
C LEU A 260 -0.26 5.45 -16.95
N PHE A 261 0.76 5.87 -16.21
CA PHE A 261 0.81 7.18 -15.56
C PHE A 261 0.53 8.34 -16.54
N GLY A 262 -0.05 9.44 -16.06
CA GLY A 262 -0.28 10.62 -16.91
C GLY A 262 -1.41 10.49 -17.95
N ASN A 263 -2.25 9.44 -17.87
CA ASN A 263 -3.42 9.25 -18.73
C ASN A 263 -4.73 9.63 -18.00
N PRO A 264 -5.72 10.23 -18.70
CA PRO A 264 -7.05 10.51 -18.16
C PRO A 264 -7.93 9.25 -18.11
N LEU A 265 -7.44 8.19 -17.47
CA LEU A 265 -8.14 6.92 -17.36
C LEU A 265 -9.44 7.09 -16.57
N GLU A 266 -10.56 6.70 -17.17
CA GLU A 266 -11.83 6.52 -16.46
C GLU A 266 -12.02 5.06 -16.01
N PHE A 267 -11.35 4.13 -16.68
CA PHE A 267 -11.47 2.69 -16.48
C PHE A 267 -10.08 2.05 -16.48
N LEU A 268 -9.82 1.20 -15.49
CA LEU A 268 -8.64 0.34 -15.51
C LEU A 268 -8.94 -0.88 -16.42
N PRO A 269 -8.00 -1.30 -17.28
CA PRO A 269 -8.18 -2.53 -18.05
C PRO A 269 -8.19 -3.77 -17.13
N GLU A 270 -8.69 -4.89 -17.64
CA GLU A 270 -8.80 -6.14 -16.88
C GLU A 270 -7.40 -6.77 -16.67
N ILE A 271 -6.74 -6.38 -15.59
CA ILE A 271 -5.39 -6.86 -15.26
C ILE A 271 -5.38 -8.19 -14.50
N LEU A 272 -6.55 -8.74 -14.12
CA LEU A 272 -6.63 -9.99 -13.35
C LEU A 272 -5.84 -11.17 -13.96
N PRO A 273 -5.74 -11.33 -15.29
CA PRO A 273 -4.92 -12.38 -15.89
C PRO A 273 -3.39 -12.21 -15.70
N LEU A 274 -2.89 -11.02 -15.35
CA LEU A 274 -1.46 -10.68 -15.33
C LEU A 274 -0.74 -11.11 -14.04
N GLN A 275 -0.62 -12.41 -13.79
CA GLN A 275 -0.04 -12.94 -12.55
C GLN A 275 1.45 -12.54 -12.32
N GLU A 276 2.19 -12.30 -13.40
CA GLU A 276 3.61 -11.89 -13.38
C GLU A 276 3.80 -10.37 -13.26
N LEU A 277 2.73 -9.58 -13.14
CA LEU A 277 2.83 -8.13 -13.02
C LEU A 277 3.54 -7.73 -11.72
N ARG A 278 4.61 -6.94 -11.83
CA ARG A 278 5.42 -6.44 -10.70
C ARG A 278 5.51 -4.92 -10.66
N HIS A 279 5.39 -4.27 -11.82
CA HIS A 279 5.45 -2.82 -11.94
C HIS A 279 4.16 -2.31 -12.59
N LEU A 280 3.45 -1.44 -11.88
CA LEU A 280 2.22 -0.85 -12.35
C LEU A 280 2.22 0.66 -12.05
N SER A 281 2.10 1.51 -13.08
CA SER A 281 1.89 2.94 -12.88
C SER A 281 0.50 3.36 -13.37
N LEU A 282 -0.28 4.02 -12.50
CA LEU A 282 -1.61 4.54 -12.84
C LEU A 282 -2.04 5.63 -11.86
N ALA A 283 -2.84 6.60 -12.33
CA ALA A 283 -3.47 7.66 -11.52
C ALA A 283 -2.57 8.28 -10.44
N ASN A 284 -1.40 8.74 -10.87
CA ASN A 284 -0.39 9.38 -10.01
C ASN A 284 0.30 8.48 -8.98
N ILE A 285 0.21 7.16 -9.15
CA ILE A 285 0.83 6.16 -8.29
C ILE A 285 1.70 5.23 -9.11
N ARG A 286 2.89 4.93 -8.60
CA ARG A 286 3.75 3.85 -9.08
C ARG A 286 3.82 2.77 -8.02
N ILE A 287 3.47 1.56 -8.41
CA ILE A 287 3.49 0.36 -7.59
C ILE A 287 4.61 -0.52 -8.11
N VAL A 288 5.55 -0.86 -7.24
CA VAL A 288 6.66 -1.77 -7.54
C VAL A 288 6.68 -2.85 -6.47
N ALA A 289 6.59 -4.11 -6.89
CA ALA A 289 6.66 -5.27 -6.01
C ALA A 289 7.88 -6.13 -6.32
N ASP A 290 8.34 -6.87 -5.30
CA ASP A 290 9.33 -7.93 -5.48
C ASP A 290 8.71 -9.18 -6.14
N GLU A 291 9.56 -10.12 -6.55
CA GLU A 291 9.14 -11.35 -7.27
C GLU A 291 8.09 -12.18 -6.51
N ASN A 292 8.06 -12.07 -5.18
CA ASN A 292 7.18 -12.84 -4.30
C ASN A 292 6.00 -12.02 -3.74
N LEU A 293 5.80 -10.77 -4.19
CA LEU A 293 4.79 -9.84 -3.66
C LEU A 293 4.85 -9.64 -2.12
N ARG A 294 6.01 -9.89 -1.50
CA ARG A 294 6.22 -9.72 -0.05
C ARG A 294 6.51 -8.28 0.31
N SER A 295 7.16 -7.55 -0.60
CA SER A 295 7.48 -6.14 -0.43
C SER A 295 6.89 -5.36 -1.59
N VAL A 296 5.98 -4.43 -1.27
CA VAL A 296 5.36 -3.54 -2.25
C VAL A 296 5.67 -2.10 -1.87
N ASN A 297 6.36 -1.42 -2.78
CA ASN A 297 6.62 0.01 -2.70
C ASN A 297 5.56 0.76 -3.49
N VAL A 298 4.92 1.73 -2.83
CA VAL A 298 3.92 2.60 -3.44
C VAL A 298 4.45 4.02 -3.39
N GLN A 299 4.80 4.56 -4.55
CA GLN A 299 5.29 5.93 -4.70
C GLN A 299 4.16 6.79 -5.26
N ILE A 300 3.91 7.92 -4.60
CA ILE A 300 2.91 8.90 -5.03
C ILE A 300 3.68 10.05 -5.71
N GLU A 301 3.45 10.23 -7.00
CA GLU A 301 4.06 11.32 -7.76
C GLU A 301 3.04 12.44 -7.92
N MET A 302 3.38 13.62 -7.40
CA MET A 302 2.56 14.83 -7.57
C MET A 302 3.11 15.64 -8.73
N GLU A 303 2.48 15.54 -9.90
CA GLU A 303 2.63 16.56 -10.94
C GLU A 303 1.57 17.65 -10.79
N ASN A 304 1.98 18.90 -10.98
CA ASN A 304 1.14 20.12 -10.89
C ASN A 304 0.01 20.18 -11.95
N SER A 305 -0.05 19.21 -12.86
CA SER A 305 -1.01 19.13 -13.97
C SER A 305 -1.88 17.88 -13.90
N SER A 306 -2.37 17.51 -12.71
CA SER A 306 -3.33 16.42 -12.61
C SER A 306 -4.61 16.77 -13.36
N TYR A 307 -4.99 15.97 -14.37
CA TYR A 307 -6.31 15.99 -15.02
C TYR A 307 -7.46 15.93 -13.99
N PHE A 308 -7.20 15.37 -12.81
CA PHE A 308 -8.09 15.31 -11.66
C PHE A 308 -8.00 16.57 -10.77
N GLY A 309 -8.11 17.75 -11.36
CA GLY A 309 -7.96 19.06 -10.68
C GLY A 309 -9.04 19.44 -9.65
N ALA A 310 -9.82 18.49 -9.13
CA ALA A 310 -10.91 18.75 -8.17
C ALA A 310 -11.00 17.71 -7.04
N ALA A 311 -10.03 16.81 -6.92
CA ALA A 311 -10.02 15.80 -5.88
C ALA A 311 -9.61 16.40 -4.53
N ARG A 312 -10.49 16.35 -3.51
CA ARG A 312 -10.19 16.77 -2.13
C ARG A 312 -9.06 15.96 -1.47
N HIS A 313 -8.74 14.78 -2.02
CA HIS A 313 -7.76 13.85 -1.46
C HIS A 313 -6.84 13.30 -2.56
N LYS A 314 -5.52 13.21 -2.31
CA LYS A 314 -4.49 12.86 -3.30
C LYS A 314 -4.72 11.52 -4.01
N MET A 315 -5.40 10.58 -3.34
CA MET A 315 -5.63 9.21 -3.81
C MET A 315 -7.04 8.94 -4.35
N SER A 316 -7.91 9.95 -4.44
CA SER A 316 -9.31 9.69 -4.82
C SER A 316 -9.43 9.14 -6.25
N ALA A 317 -8.60 9.60 -7.18
CA ALA A 317 -8.57 9.09 -8.55
C ALA A 317 -8.20 7.61 -8.57
N PHE A 318 -7.16 7.22 -7.81
CA PHE A 318 -6.77 5.83 -7.66
C PHE A 318 -7.89 4.97 -7.08
N PHE A 319 -8.48 5.36 -5.94
CA PHE A 319 -9.59 4.63 -5.32
C PHE A 319 -10.78 4.49 -6.26
N SER A 320 -11.13 5.55 -6.99
CA SER A 320 -12.23 5.52 -7.94
C SER A 320 -12.00 4.54 -9.10
N LEU A 321 -10.75 4.27 -9.48
CA LEU A 321 -10.42 3.30 -10.52
C LEU A 321 -10.44 1.87 -9.98
N ILE A 322 -9.80 1.63 -8.83
CA ILE A 322 -9.63 0.26 -8.32
C ILE A 322 -10.90 -0.34 -7.72
N PHE A 323 -11.81 0.49 -7.19
CA PHE A 323 -13.06 0.04 -6.56
C PHE A 323 -14.27 0.04 -7.49
N ARG A 324 -14.14 0.55 -8.72
CA ARG A 324 -15.25 0.57 -9.69
C ARG A 324 -15.59 -0.82 -10.24
N PHE A 325 -14.62 -1.72 -10.26
CA PHE A 325 -14.73 -3.11 -10.71
C PHE A 325 -13.96 -4.06 -9.77
N SER A 326 -13.93 -5.35 -10.08
CA SER A 326 -13.16 -6.38 -9.37
C SER A 326 -11.64 -6.28 -9.58
N SER A 327 -11.13 -5.17 -10.14
CA SER A 327 -9.69 -4.96 -10.39
C SER A 327 -8.85 -5.06 -9.12
N CYS A 328 -9.41 -4.67 -7.97
CA CYS A 328 -8.76 -4.82 -6.66
C CYS A 328 -8.46 -6.29 -6.28
N HIS A 329 -9.06 -7.28 -6.94
CA HIS A 329 -8.76 -8.71 -6.74
C HIS A 329 -7.41 -9.11 -7.32
N HIS A 330 -6.73 -8.23 -8.06
CA HIS A 330 -5.38 -8.52 -8.54
C HIS A 330 -4.37 -8.48 -7.38
N PRO A 331 -3.50 -9.50 -7.19
CA PRO A 331 -2.56 -9.59 -6.05
C PRO A 331 -1.68 -8.35 -5.84
N LEU A 332 -1.17 -7.76 -6.92
CA LEU A 332 -0.37 -6.53 -6.86
C LEU A 332 -1.17 -5.33 -6.32
N LEU A 333 -2.42 -5.17 -6.77
CA LEU A 333 -3.28 -4.08 -6.32
C LEU A 333 -3.78 -4.31 -4.89
N ALA A 334 -4.10 -5.56 -4.53
CA ALA A 334 -4.47 -5.92 -3.16
C ALA A 334 -3.34 -5.57 -2.17
N SER A 335 -2.10 -5.88 -2.53
CA SER A 335 -0.91 -5.58 -1.71
C SER A 335 -0.65 -4.07 -1.62
N ALA A 336 -0.77 -3.35 -2.73
CA ALA A 336 -0.64 -1.90 -2.74
C ALA A 336 -1.74 -1.24 -1.90
N LEU A 337 -2.97 -1.75 -1.97
CA LEU A 337 -4.10 -1.26 -1.20
C LEU A 337 -3.89 -1.49 0.30
N ALA A 338 -3.47 -2.68 0.71
CA ALA A 338 -3.13 -2.97 2.11
C ALA A 338 -2.04 -2.03 2.64
N LYS A 339 -1.04 -1.70 1.80
CA LYS A 339 0.01 -0.74 2.15
C LYS A 339 -0.51 0.69 2.29
N ILE A 340 -1.35 1.14 1.37
CA ILE A 340 -1.98 2.48 1.37
C ILE A 340 -2.91 2.65 2.58
N MET A 341 -3.61 1.59 2.99
CA MET A 341 -4.51 1.56 4.16
C MET A 341 -3.79 1.57 5.51
N GLN A 342 -2.45 1.53 5.55
CA GLN A 342 -1.72 1.76 6.82
C GLN A 342 -1.82 3.22 7.28
N ASP A 343 -2.13 4.15 6.37
CA ASP A 343 -2.34 5.55 6.70
C ASP A 343 -3.82 5.80 7.06
N GLN A 344 -4.04 6.32 8.28
CA GLN A 344 -5.37 6.62 8.81
C GLN A 344 -6.15 7.61 7.93
N GLY A 345 -5.48 8.56 7.28
CA GLY A 345 -6.14 9.52 6.39
C GLY A 345 -6.83 8.84 5.20
N ASN A 346 -6.17 7.81 4.65
CA ASN A 346 -6.71 7.01 3.54
C ASN A 346 -7.87 6.13 4.00
N CYS A 347 -7.77 5.52 5.19
CA CYS A 347 -8.84 4.70 5.76
C CYS A 347 -10.15 5.48 5.92
N VAL A 348 -10.10 6.73 6.38
CA VAL A 348 -11.31 7.57 6.54
C VAL A 348 -11.97 7.85 5.20
N VAL A 349 -11.20 8.04 4.12
CA VAL A 349 -11.75 8.28 2.78
C VAL A 349 -12.40 7.02 2.23
N VAL A 350 -11.72 5.87 2.31
CA VAL A 350 -12.23 4.59 1.82
C VAL A 350 -13.42 4.12 2.65
N GLY A 351 -13.38 4.30 3.97
CA GLY A 351 -14.47 3.93 4.87
C GLY A 351 -15.77 4.66 4.58
N LYS A 352 -15.73 5.90 4.07
CA LYS A 352 -16.93 6.66 3.68
C LYS A 352 -17.58 6.18 2.38
N ASP A 353 -16.85 5.44 1.54
CA ASP A 353 -17.35 4.92 0.27
C ASP A 353 -17.93 3.51 0.45
N GLU A 354 -19.26 3.39 0.41
CA GLU A 354 -19.94 2.09 0.55
C GLU A 354 -19.52 1.08 -0.54
N ASN A 355 -19.22 1.54 -1.75
CA ASN A 355 -18.81 0.63 -2.83
C ASN A 355 -17.40 0.09 -2.57
N ALA A 356 -16.47 0.94 -2.15
CA ALA A 356 -15.12 0.53 -1.79
C ALA A 356 -15.12 -0.52 -0.66
N VAL A 357 -15.94 -0.30 0.38
CA VAL A 357 -16.11 -1.24 1.48
C VAL A 357 -16.67 -2.59 0.99
N ARG A 358 -17.69 -2.60 0.13
CA ARG A 358 -18.24 -3.85 -0.43
C ARG A 358 -17.22 -4.61 -1.28
N GLN A 359 -16.39 -3.91 -2.06
CA GLN A 359 -15.33 -4.54 -2.84
C GLN A 359 -14.25 -5.15 -1.94
N LEU A 360 -13.86 -4.47 -0.86
CA LEU A 360 -12.93 -5.04 0.12
C LEU A 360 -13.50 -6.30 0.80
N ILE A 361 -14.79 -6.31 1.12
CA ILE A 361 -15.46 -7.49 1.68
C ILE A 361 -15.50 -8.62 0.65
N SER A 362 -15.72 -8.32 -0.64
CA SER A 362 -15.74 -9.33 -1.70
C SER A 362 -14.38 -10.00 -1.90
N MET A 363 -13.28 -9.30 -1.65
CA MET A 363 -11.91 -9.85 -1.72
C MET A 363 -11.66 -10.98 -0.70
N ILE A 364 -12.35 -11.00 0.45
CA ILE A 364 -12.23 -12.10 1.43
C ILE A 364 -12.71 -13.43 0.84
N SER A 365 -13.62 -13.38 -0.13
CA SER A 365 -14.18 -14.56 -0.81
C SER A 365 -13.43 -14.93 -2.10
N SER A 366 -12.25 -14.34 -2.35
CA SER A 366 -11.43 -14.65 -3.51
C SER A 366 -10.81 -16.05 -3.41
N ASP A 367 -10.57 -16.69 -4.56
CA ASP A 367 -9.86 -17.98 -4.62
C ASP A 367 -8.34 -17.81 -4.44
N ASN A 368 -7.83 -16.58 -4.48
CA ASN A 368 -6.41 -16.29 -4.29
C ASN A 368 -6.12 -15.94 -2.83
N ARG A 369 -5.41 -16.85 -2.14
CA ARG A 369 -5.00 -16.70 -0.73
C ARG A 369 -4.33 -15.36 -0.43
N HIS A 370 -3.39 -14.92 -1.27
CA HIS A 370 -2.66 -13.66 -1.05
C HIS A 370 -3.61 -12.46 -1.04
N VAL A 371 -4.63 -12.48 -1.91
CA VAL A 371 -5.65 -11.43 -1.97
C VAL A 371 -6.47 -11.39 -0.68
N VAL A 372 -6.85 -12.56 -0.15
CA VAL A 372 -7.58 -12.67 1.13
C VAL A 372 -6.74 -12.09 2.28
N GLU A 373 -5.46 -12.44 2.36
CA GLU A 373 -4.55 -11.94 3.40
C GLU A 373 -4.41 -10.41 3.35
N GLN A 374 -4.17 -9.85 2.15
CA GLN A 374 -4.06 -8.40 1.97
C GLN A 374 -5.39 -7.67 2.24
N ALA A 375 -6.53 -8.27 1.84
CA ALA A 375 -7.86 -7.74 2.15
C ALA A 375 -8.10 -7.70 3.66
N CYS A 376 -7.77 -8.76 4.38
CA CYS A 376 -7.89 -8.82 5.84
C CYS A 376 -7.00 -7.77 6.53
N SER A 377 -5.79 -7.53 6.03
CA SER A 377 -4.91 -6.46 6.54
C SER A 377 -5.52 -5.06 6.32
N ALA A 378 -6.07 -4.80 5.14
CA ALA A 378 -6.75 -3.54 4.83
C ALA A 378 -8.01 -3.34 5.69
N LEU A 379 -8.84 -4.37 5.81
CA LEU A 379 -10.06 -4.36 6.63
C LEU A 379 -9.77 -4.21 8.12
N SER A 380 -8.70 -4.83 8.62
CA SER A 380 -8.23 -4.65 10.00
C SER A 380 -7.89 -3.19 10.29
N SER A 381 -7.25 -2.52 9.33
CA SER A 381 -6.90 -1.10 9.44
C SER A 381 -8.15 -0.21 9.41
N LEU A 382 -9.14 -0.53 8.56
CA LEU A 382 -10.43 0.16 8.49
C LEU A 382 -11.31 -0.06 9.74
N ALA A 383 -11.32 -1.28 10.28
CA ALA A 383 -12.14 -1.67 11.43
C ALA A 383 -11.71 -1.01 12.75
N SER A 384 -10.53 -0.38 12.79
CA SER A 384 -10.05 0.40 13.92
C SER A 384 -10.92 1.63 14.23
N ASP A 385 -11.63 2.16 13.24
CA ASP A 385 -12.61 3.25 13.41
C ASP A 385 -14.01 2.67 13.67
N VAL A 386 -14.63 3.09 14.78
CA VAL A 386 -15.97 2.64 15.22
C VAL A 386 -17.04 2.90 14.16
N SER A 387 -16.98 4.05 13.47
CA SER A 387 -17.95 4.40 12.44
C SER A 387 -17.86 3.44 11.24
N VAL A 388 -16.63 3.13 10.83
CA VAL A 388 -16.38 2.23 9.69
C VAL A 388 -16.69 0.79 10.07
N ALA A 389 -16.37 0.35 11.31
CA ALA A 389 -16.73 -0.96 11.83
C ALA A 389 -18.25 -1.21 11.78
N MET A 390 -19.05 -0.22 12.15
CA MET A 390 -20.51 -0.29 12.03
C MET A 390 -20.98 -0.42 10.58
N GLN A 391 -20.31 0.26 9.65
CA GLN A 391 -20.60 0.15 8.21
C GLN A 391 -20.20 -1.20 7.62
N LEU A 392 -19.10 -1.79 8.07
CA LEU A 392 -18.69 -3.15 7.72
C LEU A 392 -19.76 -4.16 8.14
N MET A 393 -20.31 -4.00 9.36
CA MET A 393 -21.42 -4.84 9.83
C MET A 393 -22.71 -4.64 9.03
N LYS A 394 -23.03 -3.39 8.62
CA LYS A 394 -24.17 -3.10 7.73
C LYS A 394 -23.99 -3.73 6.33
N SER A 395 -22.75 -3.99 5.93
CA SER A 395 -22.41 -4.56 4.62
C SER A 395 -22.20 -6.09 4.67
N ASP A 396 -22.72 -6.74 5.71
CA ASP A 396 -22.71 -8.21 5.88
C ASP A 396 -21.33 -8.88 5.83
N ILE A 397 -20.29 -8.20 6.35
CA ILE A 397 -18.93 -8.76 6.43
C ILE A 397 -18.86 -10.12 7.14
N MET A 398 -19.81 -10.41 8.03
CA MET A 398 -19.84 -11.66 8.78
C MET A 398 -20.08 -12.90 7.91
N GLN A 399 -20.76 -12.79 6.76
CA GLN A 399 -20.97 -13.95 5.89
C GLN A 399 -19.66 -14.48 5.27
N PRO A 400 -18.82 -13.64 4.61
CA PRO A 400 -17.50 -14.06 4.16
C PRO A 400 -16.60 -14.55 5.30
N ILE A 401 -16.62 -13.86 6.44
CA ILE A 401 -15.84 -14.27 7.62
C ILE A 401 -16.24 -15.67 8.07
N GLU A 402 -17.53 -15.96 8.22
CA GLU A 402 -18.00 -17.26 8.68
C GLU A 402 -17.65 -18.38 7.69
N LYS A 403 -17.69 -18.10 6.38
CA LYS A 403 -17.26 -19.04 5.34
C LYS A 403 -15.79 -19.42 5.52
N VAL A 404 -14.90 -18.44 5.73
CA VAL A 404 -13.46 -18.68 5.92
C VAL A 404 -13.16 -19.31 7.28
N LEU A 405 -13.89 -18.97 8.35
CA LEU A 405 -13.72 -19.61 9.66
C LEU A 405 -14.02 -21.11 9.66
N LYS A 406 -14.79 -21.59 8.66
CA LYS A 406 -15.09 -23.01 8.43
C LYS A 406 -14.14 -23.68 7.42
N SER A 407 -13.20 -22.94 6.82
CA SER A 407 -12.24 -23.48 5.87
C SER A 407 -11.14 -24.29 6.59
N PHE A 408 -10.28 -24.95 5.81
CA PHE A 408 -9.15 -25.74 6.34
C PHE A 408 -7.80 -25.01 6.20
N ASP A 409 -7.75 -23.86 5.53
CA ASP A 409 -6.50 -23.12 5.31
C ASP A 409 -6.15 -22.28 6.55
N GLN A 410 -5.01 -22.59 7.16
CA GLN A 410 -4.61 -21.98 8.42
C GLN A 410 -4.26 -20.49 8.29
N GLU A 411 -3.70 -20.05 7.16
CA GLU A 411 -3.26 -18.64 7.02
C GLU A 411 -4.44 -17.73 6.68
N GLU A 412 -5.42 -18.20 5.90
CA GLU A 412 -6.69 -17.49 5.70
C GLU A 412 -7.43 -17.33 7.02
N ILE A 413 -7.50 -18.41 7.83
CA ILE A 413 -8.12 -18.38 9.17
C ILE A 413 -7.40 -17.37 10.07
N ILE A 414 -6.06 -17.36 10.07
CA ILE A 414 -5.27 -16.39 10.86
C ILE A 414 -5.63 -14.95 10.45
N SER A 415 -5.66 -14.67 9.15
CA SER A 415 -5.93 -13.34 8.61
C SER A 415 -7.35 -12.87 8.94
N VAL A 416 -8.35 -13.74 8.78
CA VAL A 416 -9.73 -13.43 9.14
C VAL A 416 -9.91 -13.28 10.65
N LEU A 417 -9.27 -14.12 11.47
CA LEU A 417 -9.33 -13.98 12.92
C LEU A 417 -8.74 -12.65 13.41
N GLN A 418 -7.71 -12.11 12.75
CA GLN A 418 -7.20 -10.77 13.07
C GLN A 418 -8.25 -9.69 12.87
N VAL A 419 -9.01 -9.75 11.78
CA VAL A 419 -10.15 -8.84 11.51
C VAL A 419 -11.22 -9.00 12.59
N VAL A 420 -11.57 -10.24 12.95
CA VAL A 420 -12.57 -10.52 13.99
C VAL A 420 -12.15 -9.98 15.35
N VAL A 421 -10.87 -10.13 15.73
CA VAL A 421 -10.32 -9.60 17.00
C VAL A 421 -10.48 -8.08 17.09
N ILE A 422 -10.24 -7.36 16.00
CA ILE A 422 -10.33 -5.89 15.94
C ILE A 422 -11.80 -5.46 15.94
N LEU A 423 -12.64 -6.05 15.08
CA LEU A 423 -14.07 -5.73 15.04
C LEU A 423 -14.76 -6.00 16.38
N ALA A 424 -14.43 -7.11 17.05
CA ALA A 424 -14.99 -7.47 18.35
C ALA A 424 -14.62 -6.48 19.46
N PHE A 425 -13.55 -5.69 19.29
CA PHE A 425 -13.13 -4.66 20.25
C PHE A 425 -13.59 -3.25 19.87
N ALA A 426 -14.11 -3.06 18.65
CA ALA A 426 -14.46 -1.74 18.13
C ALA A 426 -15.63 -1.10 18.91
N SER A 427 -16.69 -1.85 19.18
CA SER A 427 -17.79 -1.40 20.04
C SER A 427 -18.63 -2.58 20.56
N ASP A 428 -19.35 -2.36 21.66
CA ASP A 428 -20.28 -3.34 22.22
C ASP A 428 -21.40 -3.70 21.23
N THR A 429 -21.89 -2.72 20.46
CA THR A 429 -22.93 -2.93 19.44
C THR A 429 -22.46 -3.82 18.28
N VAL A 430 -21.21 -3.66 17.84
CA VAL A 430 -20.59 -4.53 16.83
C VAL A 430 -20.40 -5.92 17.42
N ALA A 431 -19.79 -6.02 18.60
CA ALA A 431 -19.55 -7.29 19.27
C ALA A 431 -20.84 -8.11 19.47
N GLN A 432 -21.93 -7.44 19.92
CA GLN A 432 -23.23 -8.07 20.10
C GLN A 432 -23.78 -8.65 18.78
N LYS A 433 -23.67 -7.91 17.67
CA LYS A 433 -24.13 -8.36 16.35
C LYS A 433 -23.26 -9.47 15.77
N MET A 434 -21.97 -9.50 16.09
CA MET A 434 -21.03 -10.51 15.60
C MET A 434 -21.24 -11.89 16.22
N LEU A 435 -21.69 -11.98 17.48
CA LEU A 435 -21.80 -13.25 18.19
C LEU A 435 -23.09 -14.00 17.81
N THR A 436 -23.04 -14.74 16.71
CA THR A 436 -24.08 -15.71 16.34
C THR A 436 -23.75 -17.11 16.89
N LYS A 437 -24.74 -18.01 16.90
CA LYS A 437 -24.53 -19.41 17.33
C LYS A 437 -23.48 -20.13 16.46
N ASP A 438 -23.46 -19.84 15.16
CA ASP A 438 -22.53 -20.46 14.22
C ASP A 438 -21.10 -19.92 14.36
N VAL A 439 -20.94 -18.60 14.57
CA VAL A 439 -19.65 -17.99 14.88
C VAL A 439 -19.10 -18.54 16.19
N LEU A 440 -19.93 -18.65 17.23
CA LEU A 440 -19.53 -19.25 18.50
C LEU A 440 -19.07 -20.71 18.33
N LYS A 441 -19.81 -21.51 17.55
CA LYS A 441 -19.44 -22.90 17.26
C LYS A 441 -18.09 -22.98 16.54
N SER A 442 -17.87 -22.11 15.55
CA SER A 442 -16.63 -22.05 14.78
C SER A 442 -15.45 -21.62 15.66
N LEU A 443 -15.60 -20.57 16.47
CA LEU A 443 -14.58 -20.11 17.40
C LEU A 443 -14.22 -21.16 18.46
N LYS A 444 -15.19 -21.93 18.96
CA LYS A 444 -14.91 -23.06 19.88
C LYS A 444 -14.03 -24.13 19.24
N LEU A 445 -14.32 -24.50 17.99
CA LEU A 445 -13.51 -25.46 17.25
C LEU A 445 -12.09 -24.92 17.02
N LEU A 446 -11.96 -23.64 16.66
CA LEU A 446 -10.67 -22.98 16.44
C LEU A 446 -9.84 -22.84 17.73
N CYS A 447 -10.49 -22.66 18.89
CA CYS A 447 -9.79 -22.68 20.19
C CYS A 447 -9.13 -24.03 20.49
N ALA A 448 -9.63 -25.14 19.91
CA ALA A 448 -9.06 -26.47 20.03
C ALA A 448 -8.17 -26.88 18.82
N HIS A 449 -7.87 -25.95 17.92
CA HIS A 449 -7.11 -26.21 16.70
C HIS A 449 -5.66 -26.65 16.98
N LYS A 450 -5.00 -27.35 16.05
CA LYS A 450 -3.62 -27.84 16.24
C LYS A 450 -2.57 -26.72 16.22
N ASN A 451 -2.82 -25.66 15.46
CA ASN A 451 -1.90 -24.53 15.32
C ASN A 451 -2.07 -23.55 16.51
N PRO A 452 -1.01 -23.27 17.27
CA PRO A 452 -1.08 -22.40 18.45
C PRO A 452 -1.45 -20.95 18.12
N GLU A 453 -1.13 -20.45 16.92
CA GLU A 453 -1.45 -19.07 16.54
C GLU A 453 -2.94 -18.89 16.25
N VAL A 454 -3.56 -19.88 15.60
CA VAL A 454 -5.03 -19.96 15.42
C VAL A 454 -5.72 -20.02 16.77
N GLN A 455 -5.24 -20.87 17.69
CA GLN A 455 -5.79 -20.95 19.06
C GLN A 455 -5.71 -19.60 19.78
N ARG A 456 -4.54 -18.95 19.73
CA ARG A 456 -4.29 -17.66 20.37
C ARG A 456 -5.25 -16.59 19.85
N LEU A 457 -5.39 -16.45 18.53
CA LEU A 457 -6.27 -15.45 17.92
C LEU A 457 -7.75 -15.75 18.18
N ALA A 458 -8.17 -17.01 18.11
CA ALA A 458 -9.54 -17.42 18.45
C ALA A 458 -9.89 -17.10 19.91
N LEU A 459 -8.96 -17.36 20.85
CA LEU A 459 -9.14 -17.00 22.26
C LEU A 459 -9.19 -15.48 22.46
N LEU A 460 -8.36 -14.72 21.75
CA LEU A 460 -8.42 -13.26 21.78
C LEU A 460 -9.77 -12.74 21.26
N ALA A 461 -10.30 -13.32 20.18
CA ALA A 461 -11.60 -12.96 19.63
C ALA A 461 -12.72 -13.25 20.64
N VAL A 462 -12.75 -14.44 21.24
CA VAL A 462 -13.73 -14.80 22.29
C VAL A 462 -13.62 -13.87 23.49
N GLY A 463 -12.41 -13.55 23.94
CA GLY A 463 -12.19 -12.62 25.04
C GLY A 463 -12.67 -11.21 24.73
N ASN A 464 -12.43 -10.73 23.51
CA ASN A 464 -12.89 -9.40 23.10
C ASN A 464 -14.42 -9.34 22.98
N LEU A 465 -15.05 -10.37 22.39
CA LEU A 465 -16.51 -10.48 22.33
C LEU A 465 -17.16 -10.53 23.72
N ALA A 466 -16.46 -11.04 24.74
CA ALA A 466 -16.92 -11.14 26.12
C ALA A 466 -16.82 -9.83 26.93
N PHE A 467 -16.31 -8.72 26.37
CA PHE A 467 -16.45 -7.40 27.00
C PHE A 467 -17.89 -6.91 26.97
N CYS A 468 -18.62 -7.18 25.88
CA CYS A 468 -20.06 -6.95 25.80
C CYS A 468 -20.80 -7.86 26.79
N LEU A 469 -21.72 -7.26 27.56
CA LEU A 469 -22.40 -7.91 28.69
C LEU A 469 -23.35 -9.01 28.23
N GLU A 470 -24.09 -8.79 27.15
CA GLU A 470 -25.01 -9.75 26.54
C GLU A 470 -24.26 -10.98 26.03
N ASN A 471 -23.16 -10.75 25.31
CA ASN A 471 -22.28 -11.81 24.83
C ASN A 471 -21.66 -12.59 25.99
N ARG A 472 -21.20 -11.89 27.03
CA ARG A 472 -20.64 -12.52 28.23
C ARG A 472 -21.64 -13.48 28.86
N SER A 473 -22.90 -13.09 29.02
CA SER A 473 -23.94 -13.98 29.59
C SER A 473 -24.09 -15.28 28.78
N THR A 474 -24.03 -15.19 27.45
CA THR A 474 -24.11 -16.33 26.54
C THR A 474 -22.85 -17.21 26.58
N LEU A 475 -21.68 -16.62 26.78
CA LEU A 475 -20.41 -17.35 26.87
C LEU A 475 -20.22 -18.04 28.23
N VAL A 476 -20.64 -17.41 29.32
CA VAL A 476 -20.57 -17.98 30.69
C VAL A 476 -21.46 -19.22 30.83
N THR A 477 -22.64 -19.20 30.21
CA THR A 477 -23.59 -20.32 30.22
C THR A 477 -23.11 -21.53 29.39
N SER A 478 -22.08 -21.35 28.56
CA SER A 478 -21.54 -22.42 27.72
C SER A 478 -20.50 -23.27 28.47
N GLU A 479 -20.94 -24.35 29.11
CA GLU A 479 -20.09 -25.31 29.84
C GLU A 479 -18.92 -25.86 29.01
N SER A 480 -19.19 -26.28 27.76
CA SER A 480 -18.16 -26.78 26.83
C SER A 480 -16.99 -25.80 26.60
N LEU A 481 -17.26 -24.49 26.58
CA LEU A 481 -16.22 -23.46 26.41
C LEU A 481 -15.38 -23.34 27.67
N ARG A 482 -16.04 -23.32 28.84
CA ARG A 482 -15.39 -23.24 30.14
C ARG A 482 -14.42 -24.41 30.36
N GLU A 483 -14.83 -25.63 30.07
CA GLU A 483 -13.97 -26.82 30.17
C GLU A 483 -12.77 -26.75 29.21
N LEU A 484 -13.00 -26.30 27.98
CA LEU A 484 -11.94 -26.11 26.99
C LEU A 484 -10.92 -25.07 27.47
N LEU A 485 -11.38 -23.92 27.98
CA LEU A 485 -10.51 -22.86 28.51
C LEU A 485 -9.67 -23.35 29.70
N MET A 486 -10.27 -24.13 30.62
CA MET A 486 -9.58 -24.74 31.75
C MET A 486 -8.50 -25.75 31.33
N ARG A 487 -8.69 -26.42 30.18
CA ARG A 487 -7.66 -27.31 29.61
C ARG A 487 -6.53 -26.50 28.98
N LEU A 488 -6.87 -25.43 28.26
CA LEU A 488 -5.91 -24.59 27.53
C LEU A 488 -5.03 -23.73 28.45
N THR A 489 -5.47 -23.40 29.66
CA THR A 489 -4.62 -22.75 30.69
C THR A 489 -3.52 -23.65 31.24
N ILE A 490 -3.55 -24.95 30.96
CA ILE A 490 -2.51 -25.92 31.33
C ILE A 490 -1.71 -26.35 30.08
N ALA A 491 -2.04 -25.83 28.90
CA ALA A 491 -1.36 -26.17 27.65
C ALA A 491 0.13 -25.80 27.70
N SER A 492 0.95 -26.54 26.94
CA SER A 492 2.40 -26.38 26.87
C SER A 492 2.84 -25.05 26.28
N GLU A 493 2.02 -24.42 25.43
CA GLU A 493 2.34 -23.17 24.77
C GLU A 493 1.99 -21.94 25.64
N PRO A 494 2.98 -21.13 26.08
CA PRO A 494 2.75 -20.03 27.01
C PRO A 494 1.80 -18.95 26.48
N ARG A 495 1.81 -18.70 25.17
CA ARG A 495 0.97 -17.67 24.54
C ARG A 495 -0.51 -18.04 24.59
N VAL A 496 -0.83 -19.31 24.35
CA VAL A 496 -2.19 -19.85 24.39
C VAL A 496 -2.69 -19.89 25.83
N ASN A 497 -1.85 -20.31 26.77
CA ASN A 497 -2.18 -20.32 28.21
C ASN A 497 -2.59 -18.92 28.69
N LYS A 498 -1.77 -17.90 28.41
CA LYS A 498 -2.07 -16.50 28.78
C LYS A 498 -3.38 -16.01 28.17
N ALA A 499 -3.64 -16.36 26.91
CA ALA A 499 -4.89 -15.98 26.24
C ALA A 499 -6.10 -16.66 26.88
N ALA A 500 -6.04 -17.97 27.16
CA ALA A 500 -7.12 -18.71 27.82
C ALA A 500 -7.37 -18.19 29.25
N ALA A 501 -6.30 -17.89 30.00
CA ALA A 501 -6.38 -17.30 31.32
C ALA A 501 -7.07 -15.93 31.30
N ARG A 502 -6.73 -15.09 30.31
CA ARG A 502 -7.38 -13.80 30.06
C ARG A 502 -8.89 -13.98 29.81
N VAL A 503 -9.28 -14.94 28.97
CA VAL A 503 -10.72 -15.18 28.69
C VAL A 503 -11.46 -15.60 29.96
N LEU A 504 -10.91 -16.53 30.76
CA LEU A 504 -11.54 -16.92 32.03
C LEU A 504 -11.68 -15.75 33.00
N ALA A 505 -10.68 -14.87 33.08
CA ALA A 505 -10.76 -13.66 33.90
C ALA A 505 -11.88 -12.72 33.42
N ILE A 506 -11.98 -12.49 32.10
CA ILE A 506 -13.03 -11.64 31.50
C ILE A 506 -14.42 -12.23 31.76
N LEU A 507 -14.58 -13.56 31.70
CA LEU A 507 -15.85 -14.23 32.01
C LEU A 507 -16.22 -14.21 33.50
N GLY A 508 -15.35 -13.68 34.38
CA GLY A 508 -15.58 -13.66 35.83
C GLY A 508 -15.32 -15.00 36.52
N GLU A 509 -14.72 -15.96 35.82
CA GLU A 509 -14.46 -17.32 36.29
C GLU A 509 -13.20 -17.40 37.17
N ASN A 510 -13.09 -16.50 38.13
CA ASN A 510 -11.88 -16.26 38.93
C ASN A 510 -11.46 -17.49 39.75
N GLU A 511 -12.41 -18.24 40.30
CA GLU A 511 -12.07 -19.46 41.04
C GLU A 511 -11.55 -20.57 40.13
N ASN A 512 -12.21 -20.77 38.98
CA ASN A 512 -11.81 -21.74 37.98
C ASN A 512 -10.41 -21.38 37.45
N LEU A 513 -10.17 -20.10 37.12
CA LEU A 513 -8.87 -19.60 36.73
C LEU A 513 -7.80 -19.87 37.80
N ARG A 514 -8.08 -19.54 39.07
CA ARG A 514 -7.15 -19.79 40.19
C ARG A 514 -6.81 -21.28 40.34
N ARG A 515 -7.80 -22.16 40.23
CA ARG A 515 -7.61 -23.62 40.24
C ARG A 515 -6.74 -24.08 39.07
N ALA A 516 -7.00 -23.57 37.86
CA ALA A 516 -6.24 -23.90 36.67
C ALA A 516 -4.75 -23.50 36.77
N ILE A 517 -4.45 -22.30 37.24
CA ILE A 517 -3.07 -21.80 37.34
C ILE A 517 -2.31 -22.30 38.59
N ARG A 518 -2.90 -23.23 39.36
CA ARG A 518 -2.37 -23.73 40.65
C ARG A 518 -2.04 -22.60 41.63
N GLY A 519 -2.82 -21.52 41.61
CA GLY A 519 -2.66 -20.40 42.54
C GLY A 519 -2.92 -20.85 43.97
N ARG A 520 -2.16 -20.31 44.94
CA ARG A 520 -2.42 -20.57 46.37
C ARG A 520 -3.86 -20.16 46.72
N GLN A 521 -4.59 -21.04 47.42
CA GLN A 521 -5.88 -20.67 48.00
C GLN A 521 -5.68 -19.51 48.98
N VAL A 522 -6.39 -18.40 48.75
CA VAL A 522 -6.46 -17.31 49.73
C VAL A 522 -7.48 -17.75 50.77
N ALA A 523 -7.02 -18.32 51.88
CA ALA A 523 -7.86 -18.94 52.91
C ALA A 523 -8.74 -17.94 53.69
N LYS A 524 -8.57 -16.64 53.48
CA LYS A 524 -9.30 -15.55 54.14
C LYS A 524 -9.78 -14.54 53.10
N GLN A 525 -10.84 -13.80 53.43
CA GLN A 525 -11.24 -12.64 52.64
C GLN A 525 -10.05 -11.67 52.58
N GLY A 526 -9.53 -11.41 51.36
CA GLY A 526 -8.44 -10.47 51.16
C GLY A 526 -8.90 -9.04 51.44
N LEU A 527 -7.97 -8.17 51.81
CA LEU A 527 -8.23 -6.72 51.93
C LEU A 527 -8.55 -6.14 50.55
N ARG A 528 -9.70 -5.48 50.43
CA ARG A 528 -10.10 -4.74 49.23
C ARG A 528 -9.64 -3.29 49.39
N ILE A 529 -8.69 -2.88 48.57
CA ILE A 529 -8.09 -1.55 48.63
C ILE A 529 -8.47 -0.77 47.38
N LEU A 530 -9.12 0.38 47.56
CA LEU A 530 -9.31 1.37 46.49
C LEU A 530 -8.18 2.38 46.59
N SER A 531 -7.42 2.56 45.51
CA SER A 531 -6.36 3.58 45.43
C SER A 531 -6.67 4.55 44.31
N MET A 532 -6.71 5.84 44.65
CA MET A 532 -7.08 6.92 43.74
C MET A 532 -5.96 7.94 43.64
N ASP A 533 -5.42 8.11 42.45
CA ASP A 533 -4.51 9.23 42.18
C ASP A 533 -5.30 10.54 42.00
N GLY A 534 -4.71 11.66 42.41
CA GLY A 534 -5.35 12.97 42.31
C GLY A 534 -5.56 13.45 40.89
N GLY A 535 -4.63 13.17 39.96
CA GLY A 535 -4.80 13.44 38.52
C GLY A 535 -5.15 14.88 38.10
N GLY A 536 -5.25 15.83 39.03
CA GLY A 536 -5.83 17.16 38.80
C GLY A 536 -7.27 17.06 38.27
N MET A 537 -7.66 17.91 37.32
CA MET A 537 -9.05 17.95 36.80
C MET A 537 -9.51 16.67 36.08
N LYS A 538 -8.60 15.72 35.80
CA LYS A 538 -8.94 14.39 35.28
C LYS A 538 -9.66 13.51 36.30
N GLY A 539 -9.74 13.90 37.57
CA GLY A 539 -10.50 13.17 38.60
C GLY A 539 -11.99 13.02 38.32
N MET A 540 -12.56 13.81 37.40
CA MET A 540 -13.92 13.59 36.88
C MET A 540 -14.07 12.22 36.21
N ALA A 541 -13.04 11.74 35.51
CA ALA A 541 -13.03 10.38 34.96
C ALA A 541 -13.02 9.34 36.08
N THR A 542 -12.28 9.58 37.17
CA THR A 542 -12.28 8.73 38.36
C THR A 542 -13.69 8.62 38.96
N VAL A 543 -14.39 9.75 39.14
CA VAL A 543 -15.76 9.75 39.66
C VAL A 543 -16.72 9.01 38.72
N GLN A 544 -16.61 9.19 37.40
CA GLN A 544 -17.42 8.45 36.42
C GLN A 544 -17.15 6.94 36.45
N ILE A 545 -15.88 6.53 36.59
CA ILE A 545 -15.51 5.11 36.74
C ILE A 545 -16.14 4.52 38.00
N LEU A 546 -16.06 5.25 39.12
CA LEU A 546 -16.68 4.81 40.38
C LEU A 546 -18.21 4.70 40.24
N LYS A 547 -18.86 5.58 39.47
CA LYS A 547 -20.33 5.52 39.23
C LYS A 547 -20.72 4.24 38.50
N GLU A 548 -19.96 3.87 37.48
CA GLU A 548 -20.19 2.61 36.77
C GLU A 548 -19.89 1.38 37.66
N ILE A 549 -18.93 1.48 38.60
CA ILE A 549 -18.68 0.43 39.59
C ILE A 549 -19.86 0.26 40.56
N GLU A 550 -20.39 1.35 41.12
CA GLU A 550 -21.56 1.28 42.01
C GLU A 550 -22.78 0.73 41.27
N LYS A 551 -23.03 1.22 40.05
CA LYS A 551 -24.12 0.73 39.19
C LYS A 551 -23.97 -0.75 38.84
N GLY A 552 -22.75 -1.20 38.55
CA GLY A 552 -22.47 -2.60 38.22
C GLY A 552 -22.54 -3.56 39.40
N THR A 553 -22.34 -3.08 40.63
CA THR A 553 -22.31 -3.91 41.84
C THR A 553 -23.54 -3.75 42.72
N GLY A 554 -24.32 -2.69 42.54
CA GLY A 554 -25.47 -2.32 43.37
C GLY A 554 -25.09 -1.92 44.79
N LYS A 555 -23.82 -1.63 45.05
CA LYS A 555 -23.27 -1.27 46.36
C LYS A 555 -22.53 0.06 46.27
N GLN A 556 -22.52 0.80 47.35
CA GLN A 556 -21.74 2.04 47.40
C GLN A 556 -20.25 1.76 47.58
N ILE A 557 -19.39 2.65 47.12
CA ILE A 557 -17.93 2.47 47.17
C ILE A 557 -17.44 2.15 48.60
N HIS A 558 -17.99 2.79 49.62
CA HIS A 558 -17.59 2.56 51.00
C HIS A 558 -17.97 1.17 51.54
N GLU A 559 -18.99 0.51 50.98
CA GLU A 559 -19.39 -0.85 51.33
C GLU A 559 -18.51 -1.91 50.63
N MET A 560 -17.85 -1.50 49.54
CA MET A 560 -17.10 -2.37 48.66
C MET A 560 -15.63 -2.53 49.05
N PHE A 561 -15.04 -1.55 49.71
CA PHE A 561 -13.61 -1.52 50.01
C PHE A 561 -13.37 -1.44 51.52
N ASP A 562 -12.34 -2.12 52.00
CA ASP A 562 -11.96 -2.14 53.42
C ASP A 562 -10.97 -1.00 53.75
N LEU A 563 -10.25 -0.52 52.73
CA LEU A 563 -9.33 0.62 52.79
C LEU A 563 -9.50 1.47 51.51
N ILE A 564 -9.73 2.77 51.68
CA ILE A 564 -9.75 3.74 50.59
C ILE A 564 -8.56 4.68 50.77
N CYS A 565 -7.71 4.75 49.76
CA CYS A 565 -6.52 5.59 49.79
C CYS A 565 -6.47 6.55 48.61
N GLY A 566 -5.92 7.73 48.84
CA GLY A 566 -5.78 8.72 47.78
C GLY A 566 -4.68 9.74 47.99
N THR A 567 -4.20 10.29 46.89
CA THR A 567 -3.16 11.33 46.84
C THR A 567 -3.77 12.65 46.37
N SER A 568 -3.40 13.79 46.97
CA SER A 568 -3.89 15.13 46.57
C SER A 568 -5.43 15.19 46.46
N THR A 569 -6.02 15.57 45.33
CA THR A 569 -7.48 15.58 45.09
C THR A 569 -8.13 14.20 45.18
N GLY A 570 -7.39 13.12 44.94
CA GLY A 570 -7.84 11.74 45.16
C GLY A 570 -7.96 11.43 46.65
N GLY A 571 -7.16 12.11 47.49
CA GLY A 571 -7.31 12.11 48.94
C GLY A 571 -8.63 12.73 49.40
N MET A 572 -9.05 13.84 48.77
CA MET A 572 -10.35 14.45 49.03
C MET A 572 -11.50 13.51 48.69
N LEU A 573 -11.43 12.82 47.54
CA LEU A 573 -12.40 11.80 47.17
C LEU A 573 -12.39 10.61 48.15
N ALA A 574 -11.22 10.22 48.65
CA ALA A 574 -11.11 9.15 49.64
C ALA A 574 -11.81 9.50 50.96
N VAL A 575 -11.71 10.76 51.41
CA VAL A 575 -12.42 11.26 52.60
C VAL A 575 -13.92 11.41 52.32
N ALA A 576 -14.28 11.99 51.18
CA ALA A 576 -15.68 12.19 50.79
C ALA A 576 -16.43 10.85 50.72
N LEU A 577 -15.84 9.86 50.06
CA LEU A 577 -16.45 8.53 49.87
C LEU A 577 -16.35 7.67 51.13
N GLY A 578 -15.21 7.69 51.82
CA GLY A 578 -14.92 6.76 52.90
C GLY A 578 -15.33 7.24 54.29
N ILE A 579 -15.26 8.54 54.57
CA ILE A 579 -15.58 9.11 55.89
C ILE A 579 -16.94 9.80 55.87
N LYS A 580 -17.16 10.68 54.89
CA LYS A 580 -18.40 11.47 54.78
C LYS A 580 -19.53 10.72 54.09
N LEU A 581 -19.26 9.55 53.52
CA LEU A 581 -20.22 8.70 52.81
C LEU A 581 -21.01 9.47 51.74
N MET A 582 -20.36 10.46 51.11
CA MET A 582 -20.97 11.27 50.07
C MET A 582 -21.28 10.41 48.86
N SER A 583 -22.41 10.69 48.21
CA SER A 583 -22.74 10.11 46.92
C SER A 583 -21.73 10.55 45.86
N LEU A 584 -21.60 9.76 44.80
CA LEU A 584 -20.73 10.13 43.68
C LEU A 584 -21.23 11.36 42.90
N GLU A 585 -22.50 11.73 43.05
CA GLU A 585 -23.06 12.98 42.50
C GLU A 585 -22.58 14.19 43.29
N GLU A 586 -22.62 14.12 44.62
CA GLU A 586 -22.06 15.15 45.51
C GLU A 586 -20.55 15.27 45.36
N CYS A 587 -19.84 14.15 45.19
CA CYS A 587 -18.41 14.15 44.89
C CYS A 587 -18.12 14.87 43.58
N GLU A 588 -18.94 14.64 42.53
CA GLU A 588 -18.81 15.32 41.24
C GLU A 588 -19.04 16.83 41.34
N GLU A 589 -20.07 17.26 42.08
CA GLU A 589 -20.33 18.68 42.32
C GLU A 589 -19.20 19.35 43.11
N THR A 590 -18.70 18.67 44.15
CA THR A 590 -17.58 19.15 44.96
C THR A 590 -16.34 19.30 44.10
N TYR A 591 -16.08 18.35 43.20
CA TYR A 591 -14.99 18.43 42.24
C TYR A 591 -15.16 19.60 41.25
N LYS A 592 -16.38 19.84 40.76
CA LYS A 592 -16.69 20.99 39.88
C LYS A 592 -16.52 22.33 40.60
N LYS A 593 -16.95 22.42 41.87
CA LYS A 593 -16.79 23.63 42.71
C LYS A 593 -15.30 23.90 42.99
N LEU A 594 -14.54 22.86 43.34
CA LEU A 594 -13.09 22.94 43.52
C LEU A 594 -12.39 23.41 42.24
N GLY A 595 -12.75 22.83 41.08
CA GLY A 595 -12.25 23.25 39.78
C GLY A 595 -12.58 24.70 39.43
N LYS A 596 -13.73 25.24 39.85
CA LYS A 596 -14.04 26.66 39.66
C LYS A 596 -13.18 27.55 40.55
N LEU A 597 -13.00 27.19 41.82
CA LEU A 597 -12.26 27.98 42.80
C LEU A 597 -10.75 28.03 42.49
N VAL A 598 -10.18 26.90 42.08
CA VAL A 598 -8.75 26.75 41.78
C VAL A 598 -8.34 27.50 40.49
N PHE A 599 -9.29 27.80 39.60
CA PHE A 599 -9.05 28.47 38.30
C PHE A 599 -9.74 29.85 38.18
N ALA A 600 -10.24 30.40 39.29
CA ALA A 600 -10.88 31.72 39.33
C ALA A 600 -9.89 32.90 39.45
N GLU A 601 -8.57 32.66 39.53
CA GLU A 601 -7.59 33.76 39.49
C GLU A 601 -7.45 34.32 38.06
N PRO A 602 -7.58 35.65 37.87
CA PRO A 602 -7.58 36.27 36.56
C PRO A 602 -6.14 36.39 36.02
N VAL A 603 -5.85 35.72 34.92
CA VAL A 603 -4.80 36.19 34.00
C VAL A 603 -5.39 37.36 33.21
N LEU A 604 -4.60 38.42 33.07
CA LEU A 604 -4.96 39.70 32.44
C LEU A 604 -5.80 39.52 31.17
N LYS A 605 -6.88 40.32 31.14
CA LYS A 605 -7.89 40.49 30.08
C LYS A 605 -7.31 40.31 28.68
N ASP A 606 -7.80 39.31 27.96
CA ASP A 606 -8.59 39.53 26.75
C ASP A 606 -9.29 38.24 26.32
N ASN A 607 -10.47 38.40 25.71
CA ASN A 607 -11.39 37.41 25.17
C ASN A 607 -12.35 36.74 26.17
N GLU A 608 -13.44 37.46 26.42
CA GLU A 608 -14.74 36.89 26.76
C GLU A 608 -15.26 35.99 25.61
N ALA A 609 -16.04 34.97 25.99
CA ALA A 609 -16.72 33.97 25.14
C ALA A 609 -15.96 32.67 24.79
N ALA A 610 -15.38 32.01 25.79
CA ALA A 610 -15.23 30.55 25.73
C ALA A 610 -15.57 29.93 27.09
N SER A 611 -16.48 28.97 27.09
CA SER A 611 -16.79 28.18 28.28
C SER A 611 -15.53 27.45 28.75
N TRP A 612 -15.42 27.19 30.05
CA TRP A 612 -14.24 26.53 30.63
C TRP A 612 -13.95 25.15 30.01
N ILE A 613 -14.98 24.51 29.45
CA ILE A 613 -14.90 23.26 28.68
C ILE A 613 -14.17 23.46 27.34
N GLU A 614 -14.41 24.58 26.64
CA GLU A 614 -13.74 24.91 25.37
C GLU A 614 -12.29 25.32 25.57
N LYS A 615 -11.97 25.98 26.69
CA LYS A 615 -10.58 26.31 27.07
C LYS A 615 -9.78 25.07 27.47
N LEU A 616 -10.43 24.07 28.06
CA LEU A 616 -9.85 22.76 28.35
C LEU A 616 -9.53 21.98 27.06
N ASP A 617 -10.43 22.03 26.07
CA ASP A 617 -10.23 21.37 24.77
C ASP A 617 -9.09 22.01 23.96
N GLN A 618 -8.88 23.32 24.09
CA GLN A 618 -7.73 24.02 23.50
C GLN A 618 -6.38 23.63 24.11
N LEU A 619 -6.33 23.42 25.44
CA LEU A 619 -5.14 22.92 26.14
C LEU A 619 -4.80 21.47 25.79
N TYR A 620 -5.79 20.68 25.37
CA TYR A 620 -5.60 19.28 24.96
C TYR A 620 -5.01 19.14 23.55
N LYS A 621 -5.24 20.14 22.67
CA LYS A 621 -4.77 20.13 21.28
C LYS A 621 -3.35 20.66 21.08
N SER A 622 -2.76 21.38 22.04
CA SER A 622 -1.39 21.88 21.94
C SER A 622 -0.35 20.86 22.42
N SER A 623 -0.25 19.75 21.69
CA SER A 623 0.86 18.80 21.84
C SER A 623 2.00 19.17 20.89
N SER A 624 2.89 20.08 21.32
CA SER A 624 4.19 20.24 20.68
C SER A 624 5.28 20.73 21.64
N GLN A 625 6.19 19.78 21.91
CA GLN A 625 7.64 19.92 22.08
C GLN A 625 8.22 20.86 23.17
N SER A 626 8.85 20.18 24.14
CA SER A 626 10.10 20.54 24.80
C SER A 626 10.26 21.98 25.32
N PHE A 627 9.89 22.19 26.58
CA PHE A 627 10.63 23.09 27.46
C PHE A 627 10.80 22.45 28.83
N ARG A 628 12.03 22.00 29.11
CA ARG A 628 12.48 21.67 30.45
C ARG A 628 12.76 22.99 31.16
N VAL A 629 11.75 23.55 31.80
CA VAL A 629 11.93 24.62 32.78
C VAL A 629 11.68 23.99 34.15
N VAL A 630 12.73 23.91 34.95
CA VAL A 630 12.61 23.64 36.38
C VAL A 630 11.97 24.89 36.97
N VAL A 631 10.65 24.89 37.07
CA VAL A 631 9.88 25.92 37.78
C VAL A 631 9.56 25.34 39.15
N HIS A 632 10.19 25.89 40.19
CA HIS A 632 9.65 25.80 41.54
C HIS A 632 8.33 26.58 41.53
N GLY A 633 7.22 25.85 41.64
CA GLY A 633 5.88 26.41 41.67
C GLY A 633 4.90 25.28 41.84
N SER A 634 4.32 25.14 43.03
CA SER A 634 3.07 24.42 43.17
C SER A 634 2.10 25.03 42.16
N LYS A 635 1.44 24.21 41.34
CA LYS A 635 0.49 24.70 40.31
C LYS A 635 -0.66 25.54 40.90
N HIS A 636 -0.85 25.49 42.23
CA HIS A 636 -1.94 26.11 42.97
C HIS A 636 -1.46 26.63 44.34
N ASN A 637 -2.20 27.57 44.92
CA ASN A 637 -1.96 28.09 46.27
C ASN A 637 -2.23 26.99 47.32
N ALA A 638 -1.19 26.54 48.02
CA ALA A 638 -1.27 25.49 49.03
C ALA A 638 -2.23 25.85 50.18
N ASP A 639 -2.31 27.12 50.56
CA ASP A 639 -3.15 27.60 51.67
C ASP A 639 -4.66 27.54 51.34
N GLN A 640 -5.02 27.65 50.06
CA GLN A 640 -6.41 27.48 49.63
C GLN A 640 -6.81 26.00 49.59
N PHE A 641 -5.91 25.14 49.09
CA PHE A 641 -6.14 23.70 49.09
C PHE A 641 -6.24 23.14 50.50
N GLU A 642 -5.37 23.59 51.42
CA GLU A 642 -5.40 23.19 52.82
C GLU A 642 -6.68 23.64 53.53
N ARG A 643 -7.16 24.87 53.29
CA ARG A 643 -8.44 25.35 53.82
C ARG A 643 -9.63 24.51 53.34
N LEU A 644 -9.72 24.25 52.04
CA LEU A 644 -10.80 23.45 51.47
C LEU A 644 -10.75 21.99 51.95
N LEU A 645 -9.55 21.44 52.13
CA LEU A 645 -9.37 20.11 52.71
C LEU A 645 -9.86 20.09 54.16
N LYS A 646 -9.51 21.10 54.97
CA LYS A 646 -9.97 21.24 56.36
C LYS A 646 -11.49 21.37 56.42
N GLU A 647 -12.10 22.22 55.60
CA GLU A 647 -13.56 22.38 55.52
C GLU A 647 -14.28 21.08 55.12
N LEU A 648 -13.71 20.29 54.20
CA LEU A 648 -14.29 19.01 53.79
C LEU A 648 -14.07 17.87 54.80
N CYS A 649 -12.98 17.95 55.56
CA CYS A 649 -12.64 16.97 56.61
C CYS A 649 -13.23 17.33 57.97
N ASP A 650 -13.81 18.52 58.13
CA ASP A 650 -14.40 19.00 59.38
C ASP A 650 -15.56 18.06 59.77
N ASP A 651 -15.48 17.45 60.94
CA ASP A 651 -16.43 16.45 61.44
C ASP A 651 -17.11 16.96 62.72
N GLU A 652 -18.34 16.53 63.00
CA GLU A 652 -19.09 17.04 64.18
C GLU A 652 -18.38 16.73 65.52
N ASP A 653 -17.41 15.80 65.50
CA ASP A 653 -16.58 15.39 66.62
C ASP A 653 -15.34 16.31 66.86
N GLY A 654 -15.12 17.34 66.04
CA GLY A 654 -14.00 18.29 66.17
C GLY A 654 -12.61 17.70 65.86
N ASP A 655 -11.55 18.21 66.51
CA ASP A 655 -10.13 17.82 66.30
C ASP A 655 -9.77 16.41 66.85
N LEU A 656 -10.74 15.53 67.07
CA LEU A 656 -10.53 14.17 67.58
C LEU A 656 -10.17 13.18 66.45
N LEU A 657 -9.41 12.13 66.79
CA LEU A 657 -9.09 11.05 65.85
C LEU A 657 -10.36 10.30 65.44
N ILE A 658 -10.62 10.21 64.14
CA ILE A 658 -11.80 9.50 63.59
C ILE A 658 -11.61 7.99 63.74
N GLU A 659 -12.38 7.37 64.62
CA GLU A 659 -12.35 5.92 64.83
C GLU A 659 -13.28 5.20 63.85
N SER A 660 -12.73 4.84 62.68
CA SER A 660 -13.45 4.12 61.60
C SER A 660 -14.21 2.86 62.05
N ALA A 661 -13.71 2.16 63.08
CA ALA A 661 -14.36 0.97 63.64
C ALA A 661 -15.70 1.28 64.32
N VAL A 662 -15.83 2.44 64.95
CA VAL A 662 -17.07 2.87 65.64
C VAL A 662 -18.11 3.34 64.63
N LYS A 663 -17.68 4.06 63.59
CA LYS A 663 -18.56 4.56 62.53
C LYS A 663 -18.93 3.50 61.47
N SER A 664 -18.39 2.27 61.57
CA SER A 664 -18.58 1.19 60.59
C SER A 664 -18.25 1.59 59.15
N ILE A 665 -17.21 2.41 58.98
CA ILE A 665 -16.76 2.96 57.70
C ILE A 665 -15.41 2.34 57.28
N PRO A 666 -15.05 2.37 55.99
CA PRO A 666 -13.72 1.93 55.55
C PRO A 666 -12.61 2.73 56.22
N LYS A 667 -11.44 2.11 56.37
CA LYS A 667 -10.25 2.87 56.74
C LYS A 667 -9.90 3.81 55.60
N VAL A 668 -9.53 5.05 55.93
CA VAL A 668 -9.12 6.03 54.92
C VAL A 668 -7.67 6.44 55.15
N PHE A 669 -6.89 6.41 54.07
CA PHE A 669 -5.48 6.80 54.09
C PHE A 669 -5.23 7.89 53.04
N VAL A 670 -4.85 9.08 53.49
CA VAL A 670 -4.62 10.22 52.61
C VAL A 670 -3.14 10.58 52.61
N VAL A 671 -2.59 10.77 51.42
CA VAL A 671 -1.22 11.25 51.25
C VAL A 671 -1.24 12.66 50.66
N SER A 672 -0.67 13.62 51.39
CA SER A 672 -0.37 14.93 50.86
C SER A 672 1.01 14.92 50.21
N THR A 673 1.07 15.19 48.90
CA THR A 673 2.34 15.41 48.20
C THR A 673 2.71 16.90 48.34
N LEU A 674 3.31 17.26 49.48
CA LEU A 674 4.05 18.52 49.60
C LEU A 674 5.30 18.40 48.72
N VAL A 675 5.25 18.99 47.52
CA VAL A 675 6.48 19.33 46.80
C VAL A 675 6.97 20.63 47.42
N SER A 676 8.00 20.52 48.27
CA SER A 676 8.77 21.62 48.83
C SER A 676 9.28 22.59 47.76
#